data_AF-A0A3Q0GQ35-F1
#
_entry.id   AF-A0A3Q0GQ35-F1
#
_cell.length_a   1.000
_cell.length_b   1.000
_cell.length_c   1.000
_cell.angle_alpha   90.00
_cell.angle_beta   90.00
_cell.angle_gamma   90.00
#
_symmetry.space_group_name_H-M   'P 1'
#
loop_
_entity.id
_entity.type
_entity.pdbx_description
1 polymer ?
#
loop_
_entity_poly.entity_id
_entity_poly.type
_entity_poly.pdbx_seq_one_letter_code
_entity_poly.pdbx_strand_id
1 'polypeptide(L)'
;MLKNQQKVIVDLQQKLIEQQNTLVSQQQEILEQQRKMYEQMDLIKVQYGMLFNTVKQMSFQSLQEDIQNYFEAHLQGLQNQVKNHLQKSYSVHKVEVDAKVIDVGESLLDCGLCESDEFCNFQKTPSQCEKCTLCPAGFFQMSACSANTDRICQDRDECTESPNICGERIKCLNTPGGFRCLGIAEKDAALGLCGEEYFFNKEIQECKACAECEDGAVAVPCSAASDTVCSAASENKLSESWAANIILPSAKSNSSQVYPGLNLKLKGMLHCEIISVEDNCLVFRQHGLMWTDLNFAVKHNCRNFLQLSLKLSNSEEGYELSAVRIEQPEGKYFQSTSLSSAAEVEPSQILSLFLRSPNQFCNQSKDLNIYDLNTPLSLFWLSHDTGAVAMSAQMSTAMYYQTNYRPTFKVISVSDPYMLSLSHDGRAIKFTEMGVVKFVFHQALYSMGHTCVREGFSLVSYINRNGTNRELMNIFKSGVNYRDTSISASQATKVNAGDLISFEILSPPQCNVRYFGDSSGISMFSLIWIPSAVSTAISATVSVTGLPTGAVRNKLLCFTQVSSHEKQIQLVSSGQLAQKYFTFTERGIASVALNLKLIHSCYILKITLNQLLRDQMQPTAIAQQIGGQMPEGSLWTSVSLHSSFEVHNSTSIFVSLDCVRGRINQIAHEHGTSISILWISS
;
A
#
# COMPACT_ATOMS: atom_id res chain seq x y z
N MET A 1 56.88 -50.39 -2.16
CA MET A 1 55.50 -49.84 -2.16
C MET A 1 55.09 -49.24 -3.51
N LEU A 2 55.83 -48.29 -4.10
CA LEU A 2 55.39 -47.50 -5.28
C LEU A 2 54.65 -48.27 -6.40
N LYS A 3 55.16 -49.44 -6.84
CA LYS A 3 54.52 -50.24 -7.91
C LYS A 3 53.05 -50.63 -7.62
N ASN A 4 52.67 -50.82 -6.34
CA ASN A 4 51.27 -51.07 -5.98
C ASN A 4 50.42 -49.80 -6.06
N GLN A 5 50.96 -48.65 -5.62
CA GLN A 5 50.25 -47.37 -5.70
C GLN A 5 50.00 -46.96 -7.15
N GLN A 6 50.99 -47.12 -8.04
CA GLN A 6 50.77 -46.91 -9.48
C GLN A 6 49.66 -47.80 -10.05
N LYS A 7 49.61 -49.08 -9.65
CA LYS A 7 48.58 -50.01 -10.13
C LYS A 7 47.17 -49.64 -9.65
N VAL A 8 47.05 -49.12 -8.42
CA VAL A 8 45.78 -48.59 -7.87
C VAL A 8 45.36 -47.28 -8.55
N ILE A 9 46.31 -46.39 -8.86
CA ILE A 9 46.03 -45.13 -9.59
C ILE A 9 45.49 -45.43 -11.00
N VAL A 10 46.07 -46.40 -11.72
CA VAL A 10 45.58 -46.80 -13.05
C VAL A 10 44.17 -47.41 -12.97
N ASP A 11 43.90 -48.28 -12.00
CA ASP A 11 42.56 -48.87 -11.77
C ASP A 11 41.51 -47.80 -11.43
N LEU A 12 41.86 -46.79 -10.64
CA LEU A 12 41.01 -45.63 -10.35
C LEU A 12 40.77 -44.74 -11.57
N GLN A 13 41.81 -44.46 -12.38
CA GLN A 13 41.64 -43.70 -13.62
C GLN A 13 40.74 -44.44 -14.62
N GLN A 14 40.89 -45.75 -14.75
CA GLN A 14 40.08 -46.56 -15.66
C GLN A 14 38.60 -46.59 -15.24
N LYS A 15 38.31 -46.73 -13.94
CA LYS A 15 36.95 -46.62 -13.39
C LYS A 15 36.34 -45.23 -13.53
N LEU A 16 37.15 -44.17 -13.42
CA LEU A 16 36.68 -42.79 -13.59
C LEU A 16 36.31 -42.50 -15.06
N ILE A 17 37.02 -43.08 -16.02
CA ILE A 17 36.68 -43.05 -17.45
C ILE A 17 35.39 -43.85 -17.72
N GLU A 18 35.20 -45.03 -17.13
CA GLU A 18 33.94 -45.77 -17.22
C GLU A 18 32.76 -44.96 -16.68
N GLN A 19 32.89 -44.37 -15.49
CA GLN A 19 31.85 -43.51 -14.92
C GLN A 19 31.54 -42.30 -15.81
N GLN A 20 32.57 -41.60 -16.32
CA GLN A 20 32.39 -40.48 -17.24
C GLN A 20 31.62 -40.90 -18.50
N ASN A 21 31.94 -42.05 -19.09
CA ASN A 21 31.24 -42.58 -20.27
C ASN A 21 29.78 -42.94 -19.96
N THR A 22 29.47 -43.55 -18.81
CA THR A 22 28.08 -43.84 -18.41
C THR A 22 27.26 -42.57 -18.20
N LEU A 23 27.87 -41.50 -17.66
CA LEU A 23 27.19 -40.24 -17.38
C LEU A 23 26.93 -39.45 -18.67
N VAL A 24 27.85 -39.47 -19.64
CA VAL A 24 27.63 -38.93 -20.99
C VAL A 24 26.51 -39.70 -21.73
N SER A 25 26.45 -41.03 -21.58
CA SER A 25 25.38 -41.85 -22.16
C SER A 25 24.00 -41.46 -21.61
N GLN A 26 23.87 -41.34 -20.29
CA GLN A 26 22.63 -40.86 -19.65
C GLN A 26 22.26 -39.44 -20.08
N GLN A 27 23.24 -38.54 -20.26
CA GLN A 27 22.98 -37.18 -20.72
C GLN A 27 22.44 -37.15 -22.17
N GLN A 28 22.91 -38.03 -23.05
CA GLN A 28 22.36 -38.20 -24.40
C GLN A 28 20.94 -38.76 -24.37
N GLU A 29 20.67 -39.78 -23.54
CA GLU A 29 19.33 -40.37 -23.40
C GLU A 29 18.30 -39.36 -22.88
N ILE A 30 18.67 -38.51 -21.91
CA ILE A 30 17.82 -37.42 -21.40
C ILE A 30 17.51 -36.38 -22.51
N LEU A 31 18.50 -36.02 -23.34
CA LEU A 31 18.29 -35.10 -24.46
C LEU A 31 17.36 -35.70 -25.54
N GLU A 32 17.45 -37.00 -25.80
CA GLU A 32 16.54 -37.67 -26.74
C GLU A 32 15.11 -37.79 -26.17
N GLN A 33 14.95 -38.01 -24.86
CA GLN A 33 13.65 -37.94 -24.19
C GLN A 33 13.04 -36.53 -24.24
N GLN A 34 13.83 -35.48 -23.99
CA GLN A 34 13.36 -34.09 -24.14
C GLN A 34 12.91 -33.80 -25.57
N ARG A 35 13.65 -34.25 -26.59
CA ARG A 35 13.26 -34.08 -27.99
C ARG A 35 11.91 -34.74 -28.29
N LYS A 36 11.71 -35.99 -27.87
CA LYS A 36 10.43 -36.71 -28.06
C LYS A 36 9.27 -36.02 -27.33
N MET A 37 9.52 -35.44 -26.15
CA MET A 37 8.55 -34.62 -25.42
C MET A 37 8.16 -33.35 -26.21
N TYR A 38 9.11 -32.64 -26.82
CA TYR A 38 8.82 -31.47 -27.66
C TYR A 38 8.01 -31.84 -28.91
N GLU A 39 8.36 -32.93 -29.59
CA GLU A 39 7.62 -33.43 -30.77
C GLU A 39 6.17 -33.83 -30.40
N GLN A 40 5.93 -34.40 -29.21
CA GLN A 40 4.58 -34.61 -28.67
C GLN A 40 3.86 -33.30 -28.31
N MET A 41 4.57 -32.30 -27.78
CA MET A 41 3.98 -31.01 -27.42
C MET A 41 3.44 -30.24 -28.63
N ASP A 42 4.15 -30.29 -29.77
CA ASP A 42 3.69 -29.63 -31.00
C ASP A 42 2.51 -30.38 -31.66
N LEU A 43 2.45 -31.71 -31.57
CA LEU A 43 1.24 -32.47 -31.92
C LEU A 43 0.03 -32.03 -31.08
N ILE A 44 0.21 -31.82 -29.77
CA ILE A 44 -0.84 -31.31 -28.88
C ILE A 44 -1.24 -29.87 -29.26
N LYS A 45 -0.29 -28.98 -29.59
CA LYS A 45 -0.61 -27.62 -30.09
C LYS A 45 -1.46 -27.68 -31.36
N VAL A 46 -1.12 -28.53 -32.33
CA VAL A 46 -1.87 -28.69 -33.59
C VAL A 46 -3.28 -29.21 -33.32
N GLN A 47 -3.44 -30.16 -32.39
CA GLN A 47 -4.75 -30.67 -31.98
C GLN A 47 -5.60 -29.61 -31.26
N TYR A 48 -5.00 -28.80 -30.38
CA TYR A 48 -5.66 -27.64 -29.75
C TYR A 48 -6.02 -26.55 -30.76
N GLY A 49 -5.16 -26.27 -31.74
CA GLY A 49 -5.41 -25.30 -32.81
C GLY A 49 -6.58 -25.70 -33.70
N MET A 50 -6.72 -26.99 -34.00
CA MET A 50 -7.91 -27.52 -34.68
C MET A 50 -9.17 -27.32 -33.82
N LEU A 51 -9.17 -27.76 -32.55
CA LEU A 51 -10.30 -27.57 -31.63
C LEU A 51 -10.71 -26.08 -31.49
N PHE A 52 -9.73 -25.19 -31.36
CA PHE A 52 -9.96 -23.74 -31.25
C PHE A 52 -10.59 -23.17 -32.53
N ASN A 53 -10.15 -23.60 -33.71
CA ASN A 53 -10.78 -23.21 -34.98
C ASN A 53 -12.20 -23.76 -35.11
N THR A 54 -12.49 -24.99 -34.66
CA THR A 54 -13.85 -25.54 -34.65
C THR A 54 -14.77 -24.75 -33.72
N VAL A 55 -14.30 -24.35 -32.54
CA VAL A 55 -15.03 -23.45 -31.62
C VAL A 55 -15.27 -22.09 -32.27
N LYS A 56 -14.26 -21.52 -32.94
CA LYS A 56 -14.33 -20.22 -33.62
C LYS A 56 -15.28 -20.22 -34.82
N GLN A 57 -15.46 -21.36 -35.49
CA GLN A 57 -16.48 -21.53 -36.54
C GLN A 57 -17.89 -21.66 -35.94
N MET A 58 -18.06 -22.43 -34.85
CA MET A 58 -19.36 -22.54 -34.17
C MET A 58 -19.83 -21.23 -33.50
N SER A 59 -18.92 -20.36 -33.06
CA SER A 59 -19.30 -19.11 -32.38
C SER A 59 -19.66 -17.93 -33.31
N PHE A 60 -19.33 -18.00 -34.60
CA PHE A 60 -19.56 -16.89 -35.54
C PHE A 60 -20.82 -17.04 -36.42
N GLN A 61 -21.32 -18.26 -36.64
CA GLN A 61 -22.51 -18.45 -37.48
C GLN A 61 -23.82 -17.94 -36.87
N SER A 62 -23.87 -17.65 -35.56
CA SER A 62 -25.06 -17.16 -34.85
C SER A 62 -25.06 -15.65 -34.56
N LEU A 63 -24.02 -14.91 -34.96
CA LEU A 63 -23.89 -13.46 -34.67
C LEU A 63 -23.91 -12.57 -35.92
N GLN A 64 -23.81 -13.15 -37.12
CA GLN A 64 -23.68 -12.37 -38.36
C GLN A 64 -25.00 -11.88 -38.95
N GLU A 65 -26.13 -12.54 -38.68
CA GLU A 65 -27.46 -12.08 -39.15
C GLU A 65 -27.98 -10.87 -38.35
N ASP A 66 -27.78 -10.84 -37.02
CA ASP A 66 -28.24 -9.72 -36.17
C ASP A 66 -27.46 -8.42 -36.42
N ILE A 67 -26.13 -8.50 -36.60
CA ILE A 67 -25.28 -7.31 -36.82
C ILE A 67 -25.57 -6.67 -38.18
N GLN A 68 -25.89 -7.46 -39.20
CA GLN A 68 -26.22 -6.96 -40.54
C GLN A 68 -27.48 -6.06 -40.51
N ASN A 69 -28.53 -6.54 -39.84
CA ASN A 69 -29.80 -5.81 -39.69
C ASN A 69 -29.65 -4.51 -38.87
N TYR A 70 -28.77 -4.49 -37.86
CA TYR A 70 -28.54 -3.30 -37.03
C TYR A 70 -27.85 -2.16 -37.80
N PHE A 71 -26.97 -2.48 -38.76
CA PHE A 71 -26.24 -1.47 -39.54
C PHE A 71 -27.08 -0.78 -40.62
N GLU A 72 -27.96 -1.49 -41.31
CA GLU A 72 -28.82 -0.88 -42.34
C GLU A 72 -29.80 0.15 -41.75
N ALA A 73 -30.34 -0.15 -40.55
CA ALA A 73 -31.26 0.75 -39.84
C ALA A 73 -30.61 2.08 -39.44
N HIS A 74 -29.31 2.09 -39.12
CA HIS A 74 -28.61 3.30 -38.65
C HIS A 74 -28.14 4.19 -39.81
N LEU A 75 -27.73 3.61 -40.94
CA LEU A 75 -27.20 4.36 -42.10
C LEU A 75 -28.24 5.22 -42.82
N GLN A 76 -29.53 4.82 -42.82
CA GLN A 76 -30.61 5.64 -43.40
C GLN A 76 -30.92 6.90 -42.58
N GLY A 77 -30.52 6.95 -41.30
CA GLY A 77 -30.69 8.14 -40.44
C GLY A 77 -29.77 9.29 -40.85
N LEU A 78 -28.45 9.04 -40.94
CA LEU A 78 -27.46 10.11 -41.13
C LEU A 78 -27.52 10.76 -42.53
N GLN A 79 -27.89 10.03 -43.58
CA GLN A 79 -27.94 10.58 -44.95
C GLN A 79 -28.92 11.76 -45.11
N ASN A 80 -29.95 11.85 -44.26
CA ASN A 80 -30.95 12.92 -44.33
C ASN A 80 -30.52 14.22 -43.61
N GLN A 81 -29.53 14.19 -42.72
CA GLN A 81 -29.05 15.41 -42.04
C GLN A 81 -27.93 16.13 -42.82
N VAL A 82 -27.01 15.38 -43.43
CA VAL A 82 -25.85 15.96 -44.16
C VAL A 82 -26.28 16.78 -45.39
N LYS A 83 -27.45 16.48 -45.97
CA LYS A 83 -27.90 17.07 -47.25
C LYS A 83 -28.37 18.53 -47.17
N ASN A 84 -28.57 19.08 -45.97
CA ASN A 84 -29.13 20.42 -45.76
C ASN A 84 -28.11 21.52 -45.42
N HIS A 85 -26.83 21.21 -45.23
CA HIS A 85 -25.83 22.18 -44.75
C HIS A 85 -24.75 22.59 -45.77
N LEU A 86 -24.79 22.07 -47.00
CA LEU A 86 -23.80 22.32 -48.06
C LEU A 86 -24.27 23.36 -49.11
N GLN A 87 -24.65 24.56 -48.66
CA GLN A 87 -24.80 25.74 -49.51
C GLN A 87 -24.43 27.03 -48.76
N LYS A 88 -23.65 27.90 -49.43
CA LYS A 88 -22.88 29.06 -48.90
C LYS A 88 -21.61 28.62 -48.14
N SER A 89 -20.42 29.18 -48.40
CA SER A 89 -20.04 30.20 -49.39
C SER A 89 -18.54 30.14 -49.75
N TYR A 90 -18.18 30.53 -50.97
CA TYR A 90 -16.81 30.54 -51.52
C TYR A 90 -16.10 31.89 -51.35
N SER A 91 -14.83 31.87 -50.90
CA SER A 91 -13.83 32.94 -51.10
C SER A 91 -12.40 32.47 -50.73
N VAL A 92 -11.35 33.17 -51.16
CA VAL A 92 -10.52 32.81 -52.35
C VAL A 92 -9.26 33.72 -52.38
N HIS A 93 -8.10 33.22 -52.87
CA HIS A 93 -6.81 33.93 -53.07
C HIS A 93 -6.07 34.34 -51.75
N LYS A 94 -4.73 34.43 -51.63
CA LYS A 94 -3.51 34.01 -52.41
C LYS A 94 -2.26 34.19 -51.46
N VAL A 95 -0.97 33.93 -51.74
CA VAL A 95 -0.11 33.54 -52.90
C VAL A 95 0.94 32.51 -52.40
N GLU A 96 1.69 31.82 -53.29
CA GLU A 96 2.85 30.99 -52.93
C GLU A 96 4.18 31.75 -52.78
N VAL A 97 5.14 31.14 -52.06
CA VAL A 97 6.58 31.13 -52.43
C VAL A 97 7.10 29.70 -52.27
N ASP A 98 7.83 29.20 -53.25
CA ASP A 98 8.27 27.80 -53.37
C ASP A 98 9.62 27.56 -52.66
N ALA A 99 9.83 26.35 -52.11
CA ALA A 99 11.13 25.84 -51.70
C ALA A 99 11.13 24.31 -51.78
N LYS A 100 12.05 23.73 -52.55
CA LYS A 100 12.10 22.29 -52.85
C LYS A 100 13.54 21.83 -53.09
N VAL A 101 13.81 20.56 -52.76
CA VAL A 101 15.13 19.89 -52.82
C VAL A 101 16.17 20.55 -51.86
N ILE A 102 17.11 19.86 -51.19
CA ILE A 102 17.66 18.50 -51.35
C ILE A 102 17.76 17.79 -49.99
N ASP A 103 17.60 16.48 -49.97
CA ASP A 103 17.93 15.58 -48.85
C ASP A 103 19.41 15.15 -48.93
N VAL A 104 20.21 15.58 -47.95
CA VAL A 104 21.53 15.02 -47.60
C VAL A 104 21.66 15.13 -46.08
N GLY A 105 21.51 14.01 -45.36
CA GLY A 105 21.44 14.03 -43.89
C GLY A 105 22.77 13.99 -43.15
N GLU A 106 22.81 14.60 -41.97
CA GLU A 106 23.73 14.23 -40.88
C GLU A 106 23.16 14.68 -39.52
N SER A 107 23.64 14.06 -38.43
CA SER A 107 23.34 14.33 -37.00
C SER A 107 21.91 14.10 -36.47
N LEU A 108 21.82 13.63 -35.22
CA LEU A 108 20.57 13.45 -34.48
C LEU A 108 20.05 14.81 -33.99
N LEU A 109 18.73 15.01 -34.08
CA LEU A 109 18.01 15.95 -33.21
C LEU A 109 17.74 15.23 -31.88
N ASP A 110 18.67 15.37 -30.92
CA ASP A 110 18.71 14.60 -29.68
C ASP A 110 17.82 15.22 -28.58
N CYS A 111 16.55 15.48 -28.93
CA CYS A 111 15.44 15.82 -28.05
C CYS A 111 14.15 15.24 -28.63
N GLY A 112 13.32 14.64 -27.77
CA GLY A 112 11.98 14.20 -28.15
C GLY A 112 10.97 15.35 -28.15
N LEU A 113 9.69 14.99 -28.10
CA LEU A 113 8.64 15.93 -27.73
C LEU A 113 8.76 16.23 -26.22
N CYS A 114 9.36 17.37 -25.86
CA CYS A 114 9.35 17.88 -24.49
C CYS A 114 7.90 18.22 -24.04
N GLU A 115 7.66 18.29 -22.73
CA GLU A 115 6.34 18.64 -22.19
C GLU A 115 6.01 20.15 -22.38
N SER A 116 4.76 20.55 -22.12
CA SER A 116 4.25 21.90 -22.45
C SER A 116 4.95 23.06 -21.73
N ASP A 117 5.66 22.78 -20.64
CA ASP A 117 6.44 23.75 -19.86
C ASP A 117 7.95 23.53 -19.96
N GLU A 118 8.40 22.78 -20.98
CA GLU A 118 9.80 22.46 -21.22
C GLU A 118 10.26 22.85 -22.63
N PHE A 119 11.54 23.26 -22.74
CA PHE A 119 12.21 23.54 -24.01
C PHE A 119 13.47 22.70 -24.15
N CYS A 120 13.79 22.23 -25.36
CA CYS A 120 15.05 21.56 -25.63
C CYS A 120 16.21 22.57 -25.63
N ASN A 121 17.16 22.41 -24.71
CA ASN A 121 18.38 23.21 -24.69
C ASN A 121 19.46 22.63 -25.61
N PHE A 122 19.44 23.04 -26.88
CA PHE A 122 20.45 22.70 -27.89
C PHE A 122 21.86 23.25 -27.63
N GLN A 123 22.07 24.04 -26.57
CA GLN A 123 23.41 24.54 -26.19
C GLN A 123 24.17 23.53 -25.30
N LYS A 124 23.49 22.49 -24.79
CA LYS A 124 24.09 21.38 -24.05
C LYS A 124 24.30 20.17 -24.97
N THR A 125 25.30 19.35 -24.67
CA THR A 125 25.63 18.12 -25.40
C THR A 125 25.82 16.95 -24.44
N PRO A 126 24.97 15.90 -24.44
CA PRO A 126 23.73 15.79 -25.24
C PRO A 126 22.73 16.89 -24.89
N SER A 127 21.82 17.19 -25.82
CA SER A 127 20.72 18.12 -25.60
C SER A 127 19.70 17.51 -24.64
N GLN A 128 19.01 18.36 -23.87
CA GLN A 128 18.08 17.94 -22.83
C GLN A 128 16.88 18.87 -22.82
N CYS A 129 15.69 18.35 -22.54
CA CYS A 129 14.53 19.18 -22.18
C CYS A 129 14.82 19.83 -20.82
N GLU A 130 14.67 21.15 -20.73
CA GLU A 130 14.77 21.91 -19.48
C GLU A 130 13.47 22.68 -19.25
N LYS A 131 13.06 22.81 -17.99
CA LYS A 131 11.86 23.59 -17.64
C LYS A 131 12.05 25.05 -17.99
N CYS A 132 11.04 25.62 -18.66
CA CYS A 132 11.02 27.02 -19.03
C CYS A 132 11.10 27.94 -17.80
N THR A 133 11.94 28.96 -17.87
CA THR A 133 12.18 29.95 -16.83
C THR A 133 10.92 30.79 -16.59
N LEU A 134 10.40 30.81 -15.37
CA LEU A 134 9.34 31.75 -14.99
C LEU A 134 9.90 33.17 -14.91
N CYS A 135 9.14 34.16 -15.39
CA CYS A 135 9.56 35.56 -15.30
C CYS A 135 9.62 36.00 -13.82
N PRO A 136 10.72 36.62 -13.36
CA PRO A 136 10.79 37.18 -12.02
C PRO A 136 9.78 38.31 -11.83
N ALA A 137 9.40 38.58 -10.58
CA ALA A 137 8.59 39.74 -10.23
C ALA A 137 9.20 41.04 -10.79
N GLY A 138 8.35 41.92 -11.34
CA GLY A 138 8.76 43.12 -12.07
C GLY A 138 9.10 42.89 -13.56
N PHE A 139 9.00 41.65 -14.07
CA PHE A 139 9.19 41.35 -15.49
C PHE A 139 7.92 40.75 -16.10
N PHE A 140 7.51 41.23 -17.27
CA PHE A 140 6.36 40.70 -18.03
C PHE A 140 6.81 39.78 -19.17
N GLN A 141 6.00 38.79 -19.51
CA GLN A 141 6.32 37.79 -20.53
C GLN A 141 6.10 38.36 -21.95
N MET A 142 7.17 38.46 -22.75
CA MET A 142 7.11 38.80 -24.17
C MET A 142 6.76 37.59 -25.06
N SER A 143 7.31 36.41 -24.73
CA SER A 143 7.08 35.17 -25.48
C SER A 143 6.76 34.01 -24.54
N ALA A 144 5.79 33.19 -24.95
CA ALA A 144 5.48 31.95 -24.25
C ALA A 144 6.62 30.92 -24.44
N CYS A 145 6.64 29.93 -23.54
CA CYS A 145 7.47 28.74 -23.67
C CYS A 145 7.13 28.01 -24.98
N SER A 146 8.14 27.45 -25.65
CA SER A 146 7.94 26.50 -26.74
C SER A 146 8.98 25.38 -26.66
N ALA A 147 8.69 24.24 -27.27
CA ALA A 147 9.59 23.07 -27.25
C ALA A 147 11.03 23.35 -27.73
N ASN A 148 11.29 24.48 -28.41
CA ASN A 148 12.62 24.89 -28.88
C ASN A 148 13.11 26.23 -28.27
N THR A 149 12.33 26.91 -27.42
CA THR A 149 12.67 28.25 -26.89
C THR A 149 12.12 28.48 -25.48
N ASP A 150 12.99 28.94 -24.58
CA ASP A 150 12.58 29.44 -23.27
C ASP A 150 11.69 30.71 -23.37
N ARG A 151 11.01 31.05 -22.27
CA ARG A 151 10.21 32.28 -22.11
C ARG A 151 11.14 33.51 -22.14
N ILE A 152 10.77 34.54 -22.90
CA ILE A 152 11.48 35.83 -22.89
C ILE A 152 10.71 36.80 -22.00
N CYS A 153 11.39 37.34 -20.99
CA CYS A 153 10.84 38.27 -20.02
C CYS A 153 11.43 39.67 -20.23
N GLN A 154 10.59 40.70 -20.23
CA GLN A 154 11.00 42.10 -20.33
C GLN A 154 10.73 42.84 -19.02
N ASP A 155 11.68 43.68 -18.63
CA ASP A 155 11.60 44.59 -17.48
C ASP A 155 10.39 45.53 -17.61
N ARG A 156 9.54 45.60 -16.58
CA ARG A 156 8.43 46.56 -16.51
C ARG A 156 9.02 47.95 -16.23
N ASP A 157 8.66 48.95 -17.03
CA ASP A 157 9.07 50.33 -16.78
C ASP A 157 7.99 51.06 -15.99
N GLU A 158 7.98 50.90 -14.66
CA GLU A 158 6.97 51.52 -13.80
C GLU A 158 7.03 53.06 -13.86
N CYS A 159 8.20 53.63 -14.17
CA CYS A 159 8.37 55.07 -14.33
C CYS A 159 7.69 55.61 -15.60
N THR A 160 7.62 54.81 -16.67
CA THR A 160 6.89 55.14 -17.90
C THR A 160 5.40 54.78 -17.79
N GLU A 161 5.05 53.67 -17.12
CA GLU A 161 3.66 53.23 -16.94
C GLU A 161 2.90 54.12 -15.93
N SER A 162 3.54 54.49 -14.82
CA SER A 162 2.97 55.28 -13.72
C SER A 162 3.89 56.46 -13.35
N PRO A 163 3.90 57.56 -14.13
CA PRO A 163 4.84 58.68 -13.94
C PRO A 163 4.71 59.44 -12.60
N ASN A 164 3.65 59.18 -11.83
CA ASN A 164 3.42 59.73 -10.49
C ASN A 164 3.68 58.72 -9.35
N ILE A 165 4.22 57.52 -9.63
CA ILE A 165 4.40 56.44 -8.63
C ILE A 165 5.25 56.89 -7.42
N CYS A 166 6.30 57.68 -7.67
CA CYS A 166 7.14 58.29 -6.63
C CYS A 166 6.52 59.51 -5.92
N GLY A 167 5.26 59.87 -6.21
CA GLY A 167 4.61 61.09 -5.75
C GLY A 167 4.91 62.33 -6.60
N GLU A 168 4.07 63.36 -6.50
CA GLU A 168 4.20 64.58 -7.31
C GLU A 168 5.58 65.24 -7.14
N ARG A 169 6.22 65.56 -8.28
CA ARG A 169 7.51 66.30 -8.40
C ARG A 169 8.77 65.52 -8.00
N ILE A 170 8.68 64.26 -7.60
CA ILE A 170 9.83 63.38 -7.38
C ILE A 170 10.19 62.69 -8.70
N LYS A 171 11.48 62.46 -8.97
CA LYS A 171 11.91 61.78 -10.21
C LYS A 171 12.01 60.27 -10.00
N CYS A 172 11.26 59.51 -10.80
CA CYS A 172 11.41 58.07 -10.95
C CYS A 172 12.60 57.73 -11.86
N LEU A 173 13.28 56.61 -11.61
CA LEU A 173 14.33 56.02 -12.42
C LEU A 173 14.11 54.49 -12.46
N ASN A 174 13.93 53.90 -13.64
CA ASN A 174 13.69 52.45 -13.76
C ASN A 174 14.96 51.63 -13.49
N THR A 175 14.77 50.42 -12.95
CA THR A 175 15.84 49.47 -12.63
C THR A 175 15.38 48.03 -12.87
N PRO A 176 16.26 47.06 -13.16
CA PRO A 176 15.83 45.68 -13.40
C PRO A 176 15.03 45.08 -12.23
N GLY A 177 13.73 44.86 -12.42
CA GLY A 177 12.78 44.36 -11.41
C GLY A 177 12.24 45.40 -10.42
N GLY A 178 12.19 46.69 -10.79
CA GLY A 178 11.54 47.74 -10.01
C GLY A 178 12.09 49.15 -10.28
N PHE A 179 11.96 50.06 -9.31
CA PHE A 179 12.29 51.48 -9.56
C PHE A 179 12.88 52.22 -8.36
N ARG A 180 13.54 53.35 -8.67
CA ARG A 180 14.24 54.21 -7.71
C ARG A 180 13.69 55.64 -7.74
N CYS A 181 13.16 56.09 -6.61
CA CYS A 181 12.65 57.46 -6.46
C CYS A 181 13.75 58.42 -5.93
N LEU A 182 14.17 59.36 -6.75
CA LEU A 182 15.26 60.28 -6.45
C LEU A 182 14.79 61.49 -5.63
N GLY A 183 15.16 61.52 -4.35
CA GLY A 183 14.92 62.66 -3.43
C GLY A 183 14.09 62.33 -2.19
N ILE A 184 13.65 61.08 -2.03
CA ILE A 184 12.89 60.62 -0.85
C ILE A 184 13.83 60.41 0.34
N ALA A 185 13.39 60.76 1.55
CA ALA A 185 14.10 60.43 2.78
C ALA A 185 13.69 59.04 3.30
N GLU A 186 14.61 58.32 3.94
CA GLU A 186 14.46 56.92 4.40
C GLU A 186 13.19 56.65 5.26
N LYS A 187 12.65 57.68 5.91
CA LYS A 187 11.41 57.60 6.72
C LYS A 187 10.13 57.65 5.89
N ASP A 188 10.15 58.31 4.74
CA ASP A 188 8.97 58.51 3.90
C ASP A 188 8.76 57.31 2.96
N ALA A 189 9.85 56.70 2.47
CA ALA A 189 9.80 55.45 1.71
C ALA A 189 9.07 54.33 2.48
N ALA A 190 9.29 54.23 3.79
CA ALA A 190 8.67 53.26 4.68
C ALA A 190 7.16 53.50 4.95
N LEU A 191 6.56 54.56 4.40
CA LEU A 191 5.13 54.90 4.56
C LEU A 191 4.27 54.53 3.35
N GLY A 192 4.77 53.72 2.40
CA GLY A 192 3.97 53.20 1.27
C GLY A 192 4.23 53.84 -0.09
N LEU A 193 5.34 54.57 -0.25
CA LEU A 193 5.69 55.30 -1.48
C LEU A 193 6.12 54.42 -2.68
N CYS A 194 6.07 53.09 -2.55
CA CYS A 194 6.28 52.15 -3.65
C CYS A 194 4.98 51.64 -4.31
N GLY A 195 3.80 51.87 -3.71
CA GLY A 195 2.54 51.22 -4.13
C GLY A 195 2.24 49.92 -3.36
N GLU A 196 1.21 49.18 -3.78
CA GLU A 196 0.74 47.96 -3.09
C GLU A 196 1.41 46.67 -3.62
N GLU A 197 1.88 46.66 -4.87
CA GLU A 197 2.57 45.52 -5.53
C GLU A 197 4.11 45.53 -5.32
N TYR A 198 4.65 46.51 -4.58
CA TYR A 198 6.10 46.74 -4.44
C TYR A 198 6.51 47.08 -3.00
N PHE A 199 7.66 46.57 -2.55
CA PHE A 199 8.24 46.84 -1.23
C PHE A 199 9.55 47.64 -1.32
N PHE A 200 9.83 48.49 -0.33
CA PHE A 200 11.08 49.25 -0.27
C PHE A 200 12.22 48.43 0.35
N ASN A 201 13.22 48.07 -0.45
CA ASN A 201 14.41 47.38 0.04
C ASN A 201 15.46 48.41 0.53
N LYS A 202 15.70 48.41 1.84
CA LYS A 202 16.58 49.38 2.54
C LYS A 202 18.07 49.24 2.20
N GLU A 203 18.52 48.05 1.77
CA GLU A 203 19.95 47.81 1.51
C GLU A 203 20.40 48.44 0.18
N ILE A 204 19.51 48.45 -0.81
CA ILE A 204 19.71 49.04 -2.15
C ILE A 204 19.08 50.42 -2.31
N GLN A 205 18.12 50.77 -1.44
CA GLN A 205 17.31 52.00 -1.46
C GLN A 205 16.44 52.14 -2.72
N GLU A 206 15.77 51.03 -3.08
CA GLU A 206 14.98 50.86 -4.31
C GLU A 206 13.66 50.12 -3.99
N CYS A 207 12.59 50.45 -4.71
CA CYS A 207 11.32 49.73 -4.67
C CYS A 207 11.42 48.50 -5.58
N LYS A 208 11.12 47.32 -5.06
CA LYS A 208 11.09 46.06 -5.84
C LYS A 208 9.70 45.44 -5.83
N ALA A 209 9.34 44.81 -6.94
CA ALA A 209 8.09 44.06 -7.03
C ALA A 209 8.08 42.93 -6.01
N CYS A 210 6.92 42.69 -5.39
CA CYS A 210 6.68 41.56 -4.51
C CYS A 210 6.68 40.25 -5.31
N ALA A 211 7.14 39.15 -4.72
CA ALA A 211 7.02 37.84 -5.36
C ALA A 211 5.56 37.37 -5.50
N GLU A 212 5.24 36.71 -6.61
CA GLU A 212 3.96 36.03 -6.79
C GLU A 212 4.06 34.59 -6.28
N CYS A 213 3.17 34.21 -5.36
CA CYS A 213 3.02 32.84 -4.85
C CYS A 213 1.82 32.17 -5.55
N GLU A 214 1.89 30.84 -5.76
CA GLU A 214 0.74 30.07 -6.27
C GLU A 214 -0.48 30.17 -5.32
N ASP A 215 -1.69 30.02 -5.89
CA ASP A 215 -2.97 30.26 -5.20
C ASP A 215 -3.09 29.54 -3.85
N GLY A 216 -3.01 30.32 -2.76
CA GLY A 216 -3.12 29.85 -1.38
C GLY A 216 -1.79 29.70 -0.62
N ALA A 217 -0.64 29.80 -1.29
CA ALA A 217 0.68 29.55 -0.71
C ALA A 217 1.36 30.80 -0.08
N VAL A 218 0.61 31.72 0.52
CA VAL A 218 1.14 32.98 1.11
C VAL A 218 1.23 32.87 2.63
N ALA A 219 2.45 32.79 3.18
CA ALA A 219 2.69 32.78 4.62
C ALA A 219 2.75 34.20 5.23
N VAL A 220 3.31 35.16 4.48
CA VAL A 220 3.30 36.59 4.82
C VAL A 220 2.95 37.38 3.55
N PRO A 221 1.88 38.18 3.53
CA PRO A 221 1.55 39.03 2.38
C PRO A 221 2.55 40.20 2.27
N CYS A 222 2.66 40.81 1.09
CA CYS A 222 3.58 41.92 0.90
C CYS A 222 3.23 43.12 1.78
N SER A 223 4.24 43.92 2.11
CA SER A 223 4.07 45.23 2.74
C SER A 223 5.08 46.23 2.18
N ALA A 224 4.83 47.52 2.38
CA ALA A 224 5.72 48.60 1.95
C ALA A 224 7.19 48.47 2.43
N ALA A 225 7.49 47.60 3.39
CA ALA A 225 8.84 47.35 3.90
C ALA A 225 9.24 45.85 3.96
N SER A 226 8.46 44.94 3.35
CA SER A 226 8.77 43.51 3.31
C SER A 226 8.17 42.82 2.09
N ASP A 227 8.98 42.00 1.42
CA ASP A 227 8.53 41.07 0.38
C ASP A 227 7.46 40.10 0.93
N THR A 228 6.67 39.53 0.01
CA THR A 228 5.89 38.31 0.24
C THR A 228 6.80 37.17 0.67
N VAL A 229 6.34 36.38 1.64
CA VAL A 229 6.95 35.08 1.96
C VAL A 229 5.98 33.99 1.55
N CYS A 230 6.29 33.28 0.48
CA CYS A 230 5.54 32.09 0.10
C CYS A 230 5.79 30.96 1.11
N SER A 231 4.76 30.24 1.51
CA SER A 231 4.92 28.95 2.19
C SER A 231 5.45 27.92 1.20
N ALA A 232 6.47 27.16 1.58
CA ALA A 232 6.83 25.95 0.83
C ALA A 232 5.60 25.02 0.74
N ALA A 233 5.42 24.38 -0.41
CA ALA A 233 4.29 23.50 -0.66
C ALA A 233 4.38 22.25 0.24
N SER A 234 3.64 22.26 1.35
CA SER A 234 3.73 21.34 2.50
C SER A 234 5.07 21.36 3.25
N GLU A 235 5.04 20.96 4.53
CA GLU A 235 6.21 20.36 5.16
C GLU A 235 6.54 19.07 4.39
N ASN A 236 7.82 18.73 4.17
CA ASN A 236 8.20 17.42 3.62
C ASN A 236 7.88 16.30 4.63
N LYS A 237 6.60 15.95 4.76
CA LYS A 237 6.07 14.90 5.63
C LYS A 237 6.71 13.58 5.23
N LEU A 238 7.49 12.99 6.13
CA LEU A 238 8.11 11.69 5.88
C LEU A 238 7.07 10.57 6.01
N SER A 239 6.02 10.78 6.82
CA SER A 239 4.86 9.91 6.86
C SER A 239 3.55 10.63 7.22
N GLU A 240 2.42 10.10 6.77
CA GLU A 240 1.07 10.54 7.20
C GLU A 240 0.15 9.33 7.49
N SER A 241 -0.78 9.48 8.44
CA SER A 241 -1.75 8.43 8.83
C SER A 241 -3.19 8.84 8.56
N TRP A 242 -4.02 7.88 8.14
CA TRP A 242 -5.41 8.12 7.76
C TRP A 242 -6.33 6.99 8.22
N ALA A 243 -7.60 7.31 8.50
CA ALA A 243 -8.59 6.34 8.99
C ALA A 243 -10.00 6.57 8.43
N ALA A 244 -10.76 5.47 8.31
CA ALA A 244 -12.12 5.47 7.80
C ALA A 244 -13.05 4.43 8.44
N ASN A 245 -14.34 4.74 8.33
CA ASN A 245 -15.42 3.81 8.61
C ASN A 245 -15.90 3.14 7.31
N ILE A 246 -16.42 1.92 7.45
CA ILE A 246 -16.83 1.07 6.32
C ILE A 246 -18.34 0.91 6.36
N ILE A 247 -19.00 1.30 5.29
CA ILE A 247 -20.45 1.29 5.17
C ILE A 247 -20.86 0.23 4.15
N LEU A 248 -21.77 -0.66 4.55
CA LEU A 248 -22.43 -1.58 3.62
C LEU A 248 -23.34 -0.78 2.68
N PRO A 249 -23.24 -0.90 1.34
CA PRO A 249 -24.18 -0.26 0.43
C PRO A 249 -25.62 -0.67 0.77
N SER A 250 -26.57 0.26 0.82
CA SER A 250 -27.97 -0.10 1.00
C SER A 250 -28.49 -0.85 -0.24
N ALA A 251 -29.11 -2.02 -0.02
CA ALA A 251 -29.73 -2.78 -1.11
C ALA A 251 -30.85 -1.95 -1.75
N LYS A 252 -30.77 -1.69 -3.07
CA LYS A 252 -31.81 -0.95 -3.79
C LYS A 252 -33.13 -1.72 -3.71
N SER A 253 -34.18 -1.06 -3.23
CA SER A 253 -35.29 -1.66 -2.48
C SER A 253 -36.27 -2.56 -3.24
N ASN A 254 -36.02 -2.88 -4.50
CA ASN A 254 -36.92 -3.67 -5.36
C ASN A 254 -36.23 -4.76 -6.20
N SER A 255 -34.97 -5.11 -5.91
CA SER A 255 -34.32 -6.26 -6.54
C SER A 255 -33.73 -7.21 -5.50
N SER A 256 -34.05 -8.50 -5.62
CA SER A 256 -33.32 -9.58 -4.95
C SER A 256 -31.98 -9.81 -5.66
N GLN A 257 -31.13 -8.78 -5.68
CA GLN A 257 -29.88 -8.81 -6.43
C GLN A 257 -28.92 -9.87 -5.88
N VAL A 258 -28.59 -10.77 -6.78
CA VAL A 258 -27.66 -11.88 -6.59
C VAL A 258 -26.25 -11.34 -6.87
N TYR A 259 -25.45 -11.18 -5.81
CA TYR A 259 -24.09 -10.63 -5.94
C TYR A 259 -23.04 -11.75 -6.01
N PRO A 260 -22.14 -11.75 -7.02
CA PRO A 260 -20.91 -12.55 -6.98
C PRO A 260 -19.88 -11.95 -5.99
N GLY A 261 -19.94 -10.63 -5.79
CA GLY A 261 -19.22 -9.89 -4.77
C GLY A 261 -19.70 -8.44 -4.69
N LEU A 262 -19.19 -7.70 -3.71
CA LEU A 262 -19.69 -6.39 -3.28
C LEU A 262 -18.54 -5.45 -2.91
N ASN A 263 -18.48 -4.27 -3.52
CA ASN A 263 -17.59 -3.20 -3.06
C ASN A 263 -18.16 -2.60 -1.76
N LEU A 264 -17.34 -2.55 -0.71
CA LEU A 264 -17.67 -1.89 0.55
C LEU A 264 -17.36 -0.39 0.46
N LYS A 265 -18.27 0.48 0.92
CA LYS A 265 -18.10 1.93 0.81
C LYS A 265 -17.20 2.45 1.91
N LEU A 266 -16.15 3.17 1.54
CA LEU A 266 -15.28 3.87 2.47
C LEU A 266 -15.81 5.26 2.77
N LYS A 267 -15.78 5.67 4.04
CA LYS A 267 -16.05 7.03 4.49
C LYS A 267 -14.89 7.51 5.36
N GLY A 268 -14.08 8.41 4.82
CA GLY A 268 -12.97 9.05 5.54
C GLY A 268 -13.45 9.81 6.77
N MET A 269 -12.63 9.78 7.83
CA MET A 269 -12.87 10.54 9.07
C MET A 269 -12.27 11.96 9.02
N LEU A 270 -11.21 12.14 8.22
CA LEU A 270 -10.45 13.38 8.08
C LEU A 270 -10.14 13.67 6.60
N HIS A 271 -9.89 14.94 6.29
CA HIS A 271 -9.30 15.36 5.02
C HIS A 271 -7.79 15.09 5.06
N CYS A 272 -7.20 14.76 3.90
CA CYS A 272 -5.81 14.36 3.73
C CYS A 272 -5.37 14.81 2.35
N GLU A 273 -4.18 15.40 2.24
CA GLU A 273 -3.64 15.93 0.97
C GLU A 273 -3.18 14.79 0.05
N ILE A 274 -2.66 13.72 0.66
CA ILE A 274 -2.13 12.53 -0.01
C ILE A 274 -3.26 11.63 -0.53
N ILE A 275 -4.45 11.67 0.09
CA ILE A 275 -5.50 10.67 -0.06
C ILE A 275 -6.90 11.30 -0.10
N SER A 276 -7.58 11.16 -1.24
CA SER A 276 -8.97 11.56 -1.43
C SER A 276 -9.92 10.36 -1.51
N VAL A 277 -11.13 10.51 -0.98
CA VAL A 277 -12.21 9.50 -1.09
C VAL A 277 -13.17 9.90 -2.21
N GLU A 278 -12.99 9.31 -3.39
CA GLU A 278 -13.85 9.52 -4.56
C GLU A 278 -14.73 8.28 -4.78
N ASP A 279 -16.02 8.49 -5.05
CA ASP A 279 -17.02 7.44 -5.25
C ASP A 279 -16.99 6.26 -4.24
N ASN A 280 -16.62 6.56 -2.99
CA ASN A 280 -16.48 5.62 -1.86
C ASN A 280 -15.30 4.63 -1.99
N CYS A 281 -14.40 4.85 -2.95
CA CYS A 281 -13.08 4.24 -3.07
C CYS A 281 -12.01 5.19 -2.52
N LEU A 282 -10.77 4.71 -2.39
CA LEU A 282 -9.61 5.51 -2.02
C LEU A 282 -8.78 5.83 -3.27
N VAL A 283 -8.41 7.09 -3.47
CA VAL A 283 -7.56 7.54 -4.59
C VAL A 283 -6.35 8.27 -4.04
N PHE A 284 -5.15 7.79 -4.40
CA PHE A 284 -3.88 8.39 -4.01
C PHE A 284 -3.54 9.60 -4.89
N ARG A 285 -2.98 10.66 -4.29
CA ARG A 285 -2.53 11.89 -4.97
C ARG A 285 -1.02 11.97 -5.16
N GLN A 286 -0.26 11.26 -4.31
CA GLN A 286 1.20 11.22 -4.34
C GLN A 286 1.70 9.78 -4.48
N HIS A 287 2.88 9.61 -5.09
CA HIS A 287 3.59 8.34 -5.13
C HIS A 287 4.17 8.01 -3.74
N GLY A 288 4.34 6.74 -3.38
CA GLY A 288 4.91 6.36 -2.08
C GLY A 288 4.65 4.92 -1.67
N LEU A 289 4.90 4.63 -0.40
CA LEU A 289 4.73 3.29 0.18
C LEU A 289 3.56 3.30 1.17
N MET A 290 2.51 2.53 0.91
CA MET A 290 1.37 2.37 1.82
C MET A 290 1.47 1.11 2.68
N TRP A 291 0.99 1.23 3.91
CA TRP A 291 0.54 0.09 4.72
C TRP A 291 -0.93 0.28 5.11
N THR A 292 -1.75 -0.74 4.91
CA THR A 292 -3.17 -0.73 5.26
C THR A 292 -3.51 -1.82 6.29
N ASP A 293 -4.31 -1.48 7.29
CA ASP A 293 -4.82 -2.34 8.36
C ASP A 293 -6.35 -2.26 8.43
N LEU A 294 -7.03 -3.40 8.27
CA LEU A 294 -8.48 -3.54 8.21
C LEU A 294 -8.98 -4.58 9.24
N ASN A 295 -9.74 -4.12 10.23
CA ASN A 295 -10.53 -4.96 11.13
C ASN A 295 -11.94 -5.11 10.57
N PHE A 296 -12.43 -6.34 10.46
CA PHE A 296 -13.76 -6.60 9.91
C PHE A 296 -14.48 -7.67 10.73
N ALA A 297 -15.74 -7.40 11.11
CA ALA A 297 -16.55 -8.32 11.90
C ALA A 297 -17.92 -8.54 11.25
N VAL A 298 -18.25 -9.80 10.96
CA VAL A 298 -19.46 -10.18 10.23
C VAL A 298 -20.11 -11.43 10.81
N LYS A 299 -21.42 -11.51 10.68
CA LYS A 299 -22.26 -12.69 10.92
C LYS A 299 -22.99 -13.00 9.62
N HIS A 300 -22.80 -14.19 9.06
CA HIS A 300 -23.35 -14.52 7.74
C HIS A 300 -23.99 -15.91 7.62
N ASN A 301 -24.88 -16.02 6.63
CA ASN A 301 -25.47 -17.28 6.16
C ASN A 301 -24.92 -17.72 4.79
N CYS A 302 -24.15 -16.87 4.09
CA CYS A 302 -23.56 -17.20 2.78
C CYS A 302 -22.90 -18.58 2.79
N ARG A 303 -23.19 -19.42 1.79
CA ARG A 303 -22.70 -20.80 1.72
C ARG A 303 -21.18 -20.86 1.53
N ASN A 304 -20.55 -21.91 2.06
CA ASN A 304 -19.10 -22.14 2.07
C ASN A 304 -18.32 -21.12 2.92
N PHE A 305 -17.94 -20.00 2.32
CA PHE A 305 -17.13 -18.95 2.94
C PHE A 305 -17.33 -17.61 2.20
N LEU A 306 -16.96 -16.51 2.86
CA LEU A 306 -16.75 -15.21 2.23
C LEU A 306 -15.25 -14.95 2.04
N GLN A 307 -14.86 -14.28 0.97
CA GLN A 307 -13.50 -13.78 0.76
C GLN A 307 -13.52 -12.25 0.87
N LEU A 308 -12.91 -11.71 1.93
CA LEU A 308 -12.66 -10.28 2.06
C LEU A 308 -11.31 -10.00 1.40
N SER A 309 -11.32 -9.16 0.38
CA SER A 309 -10.18 -8.85 -0.48
C SER A 309 -9.94 -7.35 -0.55
N LEU A 310 -8.67 -6.97 -0.62
CA LEU A 310 -8.20 -5.61 -0.76
C LEU A 310 -7.54 -5.47 -2.13
N LYS A 311 -8.14 -4.67 -3.01
CA LYS A 311 -7.78 -4.57 -4.44
C LYS A 311 -7.22 -3.19 -4.74
N LEU A 312 -6.04 -3.17 -5.36
CA LEU A 312 -5.44 -1.97 -5.94
C LEU A 312 -5.64 -2.03 -7.47
N SER A 313 -6.04 -0.90 -8.07
CA SER A 313 -6.39 -0.81 -9.49
C SER A 313 -5.83 0.47 -10.11
N ASN A 314 -5.41 0.36 -11.36
CA ASN A 314 -4.98 1.48 -12.19
C ASN A 314 -5.82 1.45 -13.48
N SER A 315 -6.72 2.43 -13.62
CA SER A 315 -7.70 2.61 -14.71
C SER A 315 -8.53 1.38 -15.11
N GLU A 316 -7.97 0.45 -15.88
CA GLU A 316 -8.64 -0.75 -16.42
C GLU A 316 -8.31 -2.03 -15.64
N GLU A 317 -7.04 -2.25 -15.28
CA GLU A 317 -6.59 -3.46 -14.58
C GLU A 317 -6.41 -3.24 -13.08
N GLY A 318 -6.53 -4.32 -12.29
CA GLY A 318 -6.25 -4.26 -10.86
C GLY A 318 -6.23 -5.62 -10.19
N TYR A 319 -5.37 -5.74 -9.18
CA TYR A 319 -4.96 -6.98 -8.56
C TYR A 319 -5.35 -7.01 -7.07
N GLU A 320 -5.66 -8.21 -6.56
CA GLU A 320 -5.92 -8.42 -5.14
C GLU A 320 -4.57 -8.45 -4.38
N LEU A 321 -4.26 -7.38 -3.63
CA LEU A 321 -3.04 -7.27 -2.81
C LEU A 321 -3.01 -8.30 -1.68
N SER A 322 -4.18 -8.53 -1.06
CA SER A 322 -4.35 -9.55 -0.05
C SER A 322 -5.83 -9.90 0.13
N ALA A 323 -6.12 -11.18 0.37
CA ALA A 323 -7.46 -11.69 0.60
C ALA A 323 -7.50 -12.77 1.70
N VAL A 324 -8.53 -12.71 2.54
CA VAL A 324 -8.71 -13.55 3.73
C VAL A 324 -10.12 -14.16 3.73
N ARG A 325 -10.21 -15.44 4.09
CA ARG A 325 -11.44 -16.27 4.01
C ARG A 325 -12.13 -16.36 5.38
N ILE A 326 -13.42 -16.01 5.40
CA ILE A 326 -14.33 -16.07 6.54
C ILE A 326 -15.24 -17.29 6.37
N GLU A 327 -15.02 -18.30 7.20
CA GLU A 327 -15.74 -19.58 7.27
C GLU A 327 -17.24 -19.40 7.63
N GLN A 328 -18.19 -20.07 6.94
CA GLN A 328 -19.63 -19.89 7.23
C GLN A 328 -20.02 -20.32 8.68
N PRO A 329 -20.59 -19.43 9.52
CA PRO A 329 -21.02 -19.73 10.90
C PRO A 329 -22.50 -20.14 11.03
N GLU A 330 -23.20 -20.34 9.91
CA GLU A 330 -24.65 -20.64 9.85
C GLU A 330 -25.51 -19.60 10.59
N GLY A 331 -25.10 -18.33 10.56
CA GLY A 331 -25.83 -17.25 11.22
C GLY A 331 -25.93 -17.37 12.75
N LYS A 332 -25.08 -18.17 13.40
CA LYS A 332 -25.10 -18.33 14.87
C LYS A 332 -24.43 -17.12 15.55
N TYR A 333 -23.12 -16.96 15.37
CA TYR A 333 -22.28 -15.93 16.01
C TYR A 333 -21.64 -14.97 14.99
N PHE A 334 -20.96 -13.93 15.49
CA PHE A 334 -20.08 -13.05 14.70
C PHE A 334 -18.66 -13.63 14.59
N GLN A 335 -17.96 -13.36 13.50
CA GLN A 335 -16.54 -13.67 13.34
C GLN A 335 -15.77 -12.40 13.03
N SER A 336 -14.65 -12.20 13.73
CA SER A 336 -13.62 -11.24 13.38
C SER A 336 -12.69 -11.80 12.31
N THR A 337 -12.23 -10.92 11.43
CA THR A 337 -11.02 -11.08 10.65
C THR A 337 -10.19 -9.78 10.71
N SER A 338 -8.90 -9.90 10.42
CA SER A 338 -7.95 -8.79 10.32
C SER A 338 -7.16 -8.95 9.03
N LEU A 339 -7.42 -8.08 8.06
CA LEU A 339 -6.72 -8.02 6.79
C LEU A 339 -5.70 -6.87 6.85
N SER A 340 -4.45 -7.12 6.48
CA SER A 340 -3.46 -6.05 6.32
C SER A 340 -2.62 -6.33 5.08
N SER A 341 -2.06 -5.29 4.47
CA SER A 341 -1.14 -5.43 3.33
C SER A 341 -0.22 -4.21 3.22
N ALA A 342 0.85 -4.36 2.44
CA ALA A 342 1.80 -3.32 2.08
C ALA A 342 1.94 -3.28 0.56
N ALA A 343 2.00 -2.08 -0.02
CA ALA A 343 2.21 -1.88 -1.44
C ALA A 343 2.88 -0.55 -1.72
N GLU A 344 3.53 -0.47 -2.88
CA GLU A 344 3.94 0.76 -3.52
C GLU A 344 2.74 1.31 -4.31
N VAL A 345 2.52 2.63 -4.23
CA VAL A 345 1.35 3.31 -4.81
C VAL A 345 1.79 4.51 -5.64
N GLU A 346 1.03 4.75 -6.72
CA GLU A 346 1.21 5.87 -7.64
C GLU A 346 0.01 6.83 -7.61
N PRO A 347 0.17 8.09 -8.02
CA PRO A 347 -0.93 9.02 -8.19
C PRO A 347 -2.04 8.44 -9.09
N SER A 348 -3.29 8.74 -8.75
CA SER A 348 -4.50 8.24 -9.42
C SER A 348 -4.76 6.72 -9.29
N GLN A 349 -3.91 5.95 -8.59
CA GLN A 349 -4.27 4.57 -8.27
C GLN A 349 -5.42 4.50 -7.27
N ILE A 350 -6.31 3.52 -7.49
CA ILE A 350 -7.56 3.36 -6.75
C ILE A 350 -7.49 2.11 -5.88
N LEU A 351 -7.58 2.30 -4.56
CA LEU A 351 -7.70 1.26 -3.55
C LEU A 351 -9.18 1.01 -3.19
N SER A 352 -9.58 -0.26 -3.20
CA SER A 352 -10.97 -0.68 -2.96
C SER A 352 -11.06 -1.94 -2.09
N LEU A 353 -12.13 -2.04 -1.30
CA LEU A 353 -12.46 -3.22 -0.49
C LEU A 353 -13.58 -4.03 -1.15
N PHE A 354 -13.31 -5.29 -1.46
CA PHE A 354 -14.24 -6.18 -2.16
C PHE A 354 -14.55 -7.43 -1.33
N LEU A 355 -15.83 -7.68 -1.10
CA LEU A 355 -16.34 -8.85 -0.35
C LEU A 355 -17.00 -9.82 -1.33
N ARG A 356 -16.37 -10.96 -1.58
CA ARG A 356 -16.78 -11.97 -2.57
C ARG A 356 -17.42 -13.20 -1.91
N SER A 357 -18.44 -13.78 -2.56
CA SER A 357 -19.04 -15.07 -2.17
C SER A 357 -18.81 -16.09 -3.28
N PRO A 358 -17.75 -16.90 -3.24
CA PRO A 358 -17.42 -17.82 -4.32
C PRO A 358 -18.48 -18.90 -4.54
N ASN A 359 -18.82 -19.10 -5.81
CA ASN A 359 -19.63 -20.17 -6.38
C ASN A 359 -21.13 -20.21 -6.01
N GLN A 360 -21.59 -19.60 -4.90
CA GLN A 360 -23.02 -19.55 -4.56
C GLN A 360 -23.46 -18.19 -3.99
N PHE A 361 -24.70 -17.83 -4.31
CA PHE A 361 -25.28 -16.50 -4.11
C PHE A 361 -25.64 -16.23 -2.64
N CYS A 362 -25.39 -15.00 -2.18
CA CYS A 362 -25.73 -14.56 -0.83
C CYS A 362 -26.64 -13.32 -0.87
N ASN A 363 -27.75 -13.31 -0.12
CA ASN A 363 -28.67 -12.18 -0.10
C ASN A 363 -28.22 -11.12 0.92
N GLN A 364 -27.75 -9.98 0.43
CA GLN A 364 -27.23 -8.87 1.23
C GLN A 364 -28.17 -8.41 2.37
N SER A 365 -29.48 -8.53 2.20
CA SER A 365 -30.48 -8.05 3.18
C SER A 365 -30.87 -9.07 4.27
N LYS A 366 -30.49 -10.35 4.10
CA LYS A 366 -30.92 -11.46 4.98
C LYS A 366 -29.77 -12.32 5.50
N ASP A 367 -28.71 -12.44 4.70
CA ASP A 367 -27.62 -13.39 4.91
C ASP A 367 -26.30 -12.72 5.31
N LEU A 368 -26.27 -11.38 5.40
CA LEU A 368 -25.12 -10.58 5.85
C LEU A 368 -25.55 -9.62 6.95
N ASN A 369 -24.85 -9.66 8.08
CA ASN A 369 -24.95 -8.68 9.16
C ASN A 369 -23.54 -8.30 9.60
N ILE A 370 -23.10 -7.11 9.21
CA ILE A 370 -21.78 -6.55 9.58
C ILE A 370 -21.94 -5.80 10.90
N TYR A 371 -21.02 -6.02 11.83
CA TYR A 371 -20.97 -5.26 13.07
C TYR A 371 -20.28 -3.92 12.82
N ASP A 372 -20.93 -2.83 13.21
CA ASP A 372 -20.36 -1.48 13.09
C ASP A 372 -19.22 -1.31 14.11
N LEU A 373 -17.99 -1.30 13.61
CA LEU A 373 -16.77 -1.12 14.40
C LEU A 373 -16.38 0.36 14.37
N ASN A 374 -15.81 0.86 15.47
CA ASN A 374 -15.15 2.15 15.44
C ASN A 374 -13.84 2.02 14.66
N THR A 375 -13.67 2.86 13.62
CA THR A 375 -12.44 2.99 12.81
C THR A 375 -11.85 1.64 12.34
N PRO A 376 -12.63 0.84 11.58
CA PRO A 376 -12.22 -0.47 11.09
C PRO A 376 -11.06 -0.41 10.08
N LEU A 377 -10.96 0.64 9.26
CA LEU A 377 -9.87 0.83 8.30
C LEU A 377 -8.93 1.93 8.80
N SER A 378 -7.63 1.62 8.81
CA SER A 378 -6.55 2.57 9.06
C SER A 378 -5.39 2.30 8.12
N LEU A 379 -4.69 3.35 7.72
CA LEU A 379 -3.59 3.31 6.76
C LEU A 379 -2.49 4.28 7.18
N PHE A 380 -1.25 3.97 6.85
CA PHE A 380 -0.17 4.96 6.80
C PHE A 380 0.50 4.96 5.44
N TRP A 381 0.98 6.12 5.03
CA TRP A 381 1.78 6.35 3.84
C TRP A 381 3.16 6.86 4.26
N LEU A 382 4.22 6.44 3.55
CA LEU A 382 5.59 6.90 3.70
C LEU A 382 6.08 7.49 2.37
N SER A 383 6.83 8.61 2.44
CA SER A 383 7.62 9.06 1.29
C SER A 383 8.76 8.06 1.01
N HIS A 384 9.19 7.98 -0.25
CA HIS A 384 10.43 7.29 -0.63
C HIS A 384 11.67 7.89 0.06
N ASP A 385 11.62 9.18 0.46
CA ASP A 385 12.65 9.86 1.25
C ASP A 385 12.94 9.17 2.61
N THR A 386 12.02 8.36 3.11
CA THR A 386 12.23 7.56 4.34
C THR A 386 13.27 6.46 4.17
N GLY A 387 13.62 6.10 2.93
CA GLY A 387 14.42 4.91 2.63
C GLY A 387 13.73 3.59 2.99
N ALA A 388 12.41 3.60 3.23
CA ALA A 388 11.65 2.38 3.46
C ALA A 388 11.51 1.54 2.19
N VAL A 389 11.23 0.25 2.34
CA VAL A 389 11.12 -0.72 1.25
C VAL A 389 9.93 -1.64 1.47
N ALA A 390 9.00 -1.70 0.51
CA ALA A 390 7.90 -2.66 0.52
C ALA A 390 8.27 -3.95 -0.22
N MET A 391 7.62 -5.05 0.19
CA MET A 391 7.72 -6.37 -0.43
C MET A 391 6.36 -7.06 -0.38
N SER A 392 5.93 -7.62 -1.53
CA SER A 392 4.81 -8.55 -1.63
C SER A 392 5.27 -9.88 -2.23
N ALA A 393 4.82 -10.99 -1.66
CA ALA A 393 5.15 -12.33 -2.12
C ALA A 393 3.97 -13.30 -1.96
N GLN A 394 3.78 -14.13 -2.98
CA GLN A 394 2.83 -15.23 -3.00
C GLN A 394 3.43 -16.46 -2.30
N MET A 395 2.61 -17.24 -1.61
CA MET A 395 3.01 -18.51 -1.01
C MET A 395 2.62 -19.69 -1.91
N SER A 396 3.41 -20.77 -1.91
CA SER A 396 3.19 -21.93 -2.77
C SER A 396 2.07 -22.87 -2.28
N THR A 397 1.21 -23.31 -3.21
CA THR A 397 0.20 -24.35 -2.94
C THR A 397 0.88 -25.67 -2.50
N ALA A 398 0.51 -26.20 -1.34
CA ALA A 398 0.82 -27.59 -0.95
C ALA A 398 -0.43 -28.47 -1.09
N MET A 399 -0.43 -29.30 -2.14
CA MET A 399 -1.52 -30.23 -2.45
C MET A 399 -1.54 -31.50 -1.57
N TYR A 400 -0.38 -31.88 -1.04
CA TYR A 400 -0.23 -33.04 -0.15
C TYR A 400 -0.44 -32.63 1.31
N TYR A 401 -1.08 -33.50 2.10
CA TYR A 401 -1.29 -33.27 3.53
C TYR A 401 0.06 -33.24 4.27
N GLN A 402 0.32 -32.14 4.98
CA GLN A 402 1.54 -31.94 5.78
C GLN A 402 1.15 -31.41 7.16
N THR A 403 1.65 -32.05 8.22
CA THR A 403 1.46 -31.61 9.61
C THR A 403 2.22 -30.32 9.90
N ASN A 404 3.40 -30.20 9.30
CA ASN A 404 4.32 -29.06 9.39
C ASN A 404 4.50 -28.49 7.99
N TYR A 405 3.84 -27.38 7.69
CA TYR A 405 3.98 -26.70 6.40
C TYR A 405 4.94 -25.52 6.53
N ARG A 406 6.02 -25.55 5.74
CA ARG A 406 6.94 -24.43 5.56
C ARG A 406 6.75 -23.87 4.15
N PRO A 407 6.16 -22.67 3.99
CA PRO A 407 5.90 -22.08 2.68
C PRO A 407 7.20 -21.77 1.95
N THR A 408 7.15 -21.82 0.61
CA THR A 408 8.14 -21.15 -0.23
C THR A 408 7.50 -19.90 -0.82
N PHE A 409 8.18 -18.77 -0.68
CA PHE A 409 7.73 -17.48 -1.19
C PHE A 409 8.14 -17.30 -2.65
N LYS A 410 7.24 -16.76 -3.46
CA LYS A 410 7.49 -16.25 -4.81
C LYS A 410 7.22 -14.75 -4.79
N VAL A 411 8.25 -13.95 -5.05
CA VAL A 411 8.11 -12.49 -5.08
C VAL A 411 7.10 -12.07 -6.15
N ILE A 412 6.26 -11.09 -5.83
CA ILE A 412 5.38 -10.38 -6.77
C ILE A 412 5.93 -8.97 -7.01
N SER A 413 6.20 -8.21 -5.95
CA SER A 413 6.86 -6.91 -6.02
C SER A 413 7.83 -6.71 -4.85
N VAL A 414 8.92 -6.00 -5.09
CA VAL A 414 9.86 -5.48 -4.09
C VAL A 414 10.38 -4.15 -4.63
N SER A 415 10.33 -3.08 -3.83
CA SER A 415 10.77 -1.75 -4.27
C SER A 415 12.31 -1.67 -4.37
N ASP A 416 13.04 -2.33 -3.46
CA ASP A 416 14.50 -2.52 -3.56
C ASP A 416 14.93 -3.97 -3.25
N PRO A 417 15.34 -4.75 -4.26
CA PRO A 417 15.81 -6.13 -4.09
C PRO A 417 17.22 -6.27 -3.49
N TYR A 418 17.95 -5.16 -3.31
CA TYR A 418 19.22 -5.13 -2.56
C TYR A 418 18.99 -5.09 -1.05
N MET A 419 17.98 -4.35 -0.57
CA MET A 419 17.54 -4.39 0.83
C MET A 419 16.86 -5.71 1.22
N LEU A 420 15.96 -6.21 0.35
CA LEU A 420 15.11 -7.38 0.64
C LEU A 420 15.32 -8.50 -0.38
N SER A 421 15.84 -9.64 0.08
CA SER A 421 16.08 -10.82 -0.76
C SER A 421 15.52 -12.09 -0.13
N LEU A 422 15.24 -13.12 -0.94
CA LEU A 422 14.88 -14.44 -0.43
C LEU A 422 16.12 -15.32 -0.17
N SER A 423 16.00 -16.27 0.74
CA SER A 423 16.97 -17.36 0.91
C SER A 423 17.07 -18.24 -0.34
N HIS A 424 18.18 -18.97 -0.49
CA HIS A 424 18.40 -19.86 -1.65
C HIS A 424 17.36 -20.99 -1.80
N ASP A 425 16.62 -21.33 -0.74
CA ASP A 425 15.51 -22.30 -0.76
C ASP A 425 14.12 -21.63 -0.86
N GLY A 426 14.05 -20.30 -0.89
CA GLY A 426 12.83 -19.51 -0.97
C GLY A 426 11.96 -19.52 0.29
N ARG A 427 12.44 -20.02 1.43
CA ARG A 427 11.64 -20.21 2.68
C ARG A 427 11.84 -19.13 3.74
N ALA A 428 12.79 -18.23 3.55
CA ALA A 428 13.07 -17.12 4.45
C ALA A 428 13.31 -15.82 3.68
N ILE A 429 13.00 -14.70 4.32
CA ILE A 429 13.38 -13.35 3.88
C ILE A 429 14.69 -12.98 4.58
N LYS A 430 15.65 -12.46 3.81
CA LYS A 430 16.96 -11.99 4.24
C LYS A 430 17.02 -10.47 4.17
N PHE A 431 17.53 -9.86 5.23
CA PHE A 431 17.75 -8.42 5.32
C PHE A 431 19.25 -8.12 5.16
N THR A 432 19.61 -7.12 4.37
CA THR A 432 21.02 -6.69 4.21
C THR A 432 21.42 -5.62 5.22
N GLU A 433 20.50 -4.75 5.66
CA GLU A 433 20.75 -3.70 6.65
C GLU A 433 19.91 -3.81 7.94
N MET A 434 20.29 -3.02 8.94
CA MET A 434 19.57 -2.93 10.22
C MET A 434 18.37 -1.98 10.11
N GLY A 435 17.22 -2.43 10.63
CA GLY A 435 15.97 -1.67 10.49
C GLY A 435 14.85 -2.26 11.32
N VAL A 436 13.65 -1.73 11.11
CA VAL A 436 12.42 -2.26 11.68
C VAL A 436 11.56 -2.81 10.56
N VAL A 437 11.08 -4.03 10.76
CA VAL A 437 10.23 -4.76 9.81
C VAL A 437 8.85 -4.88 10.42
N LYS A 438 7.81 -4.38 9.74
CA LYS A 438 6.43 -4.81 9.94
C LYS A 438 6.06 -5.76 8.82
N PHE A 439 5.58 -6.95 9.17
CA PHE A 439 5.13 -7.93 8.20
C PHE A 439 3.71 -8.41 8.52
N VAL A 440 3.05 -8.95 7.52
CA VAL A 440 1.78 -9.67 7.63
C VAL A 440 1.81 -10.90 6.72
N PHE A 441 1.36 -12.00 7.28
CA PHE A 441 1.30 -13.32 6.67
C PHE A 441 -0.15 -13.75 6.69
N HIS A 442 -0.73 -14.01 5.52
CA HIS A 442 -2.03 -14.64 5.38
C HIS A 442 -1.87 -15.96 4.65
N GLN A 443 -2.58 -17.00 5.07
CA GLN A 443 -2.60 -18.30 4.40
C GLN A 443 -4.03 -18.84 4.36
N ALA A 444 -4.55 -19.13 3.16
CA ALA A 444 -5.80 -19.84 2.99
C ALA A 444 -5.57 -21.36 3.09
N LEU A 445 -6.38 -22.05 3.89
CA LEU A 445 -6.22 -23.48 4.15
C LEU A 445 -7.57 -24.20 4.20
N TYR A 446 -7.57 -25.48 3.86
CA TYR A 446 -8.73 -26.36 3.98
C TYR A 446 -8.40 -27.50 4.94
N SER A 447 -9.23 -27.71 5.97
CA SER A 447 -8.96 -28.65 7.05
C SER A 447 -9.97 -29.80 7.16
N MET A 448 -9.46 -31.03 7.22
CA MET A 448 -10.25 -32.26 7.42
C MET A 448 -9.82 -32.95 8.72
N GLY A 449 -10.78 -33.15 9.64
CA GLY A 449 -10.59 -33.86 10.91
C GLY A 449 -11.13 -33.09 12.11
N HIS A 450 -11.65 -33.80 13.11
CA HIS A 450 -12.15 -33.20 14.35
C HIS A 450 -11.02 -32.65 15.25
N THR A 451 -9.81 -33.20 15.13
CA THR A 451 -8.59 -32.69 15.80
C THR A 451 -8.21 -31.30 15.31
N CYS A 452 -8.41 -30.98 14.03
CA CYS A 452 -8.25 -29.62 13.48
C CYS A 452 -9.11 -28.59 14.23
N VAL A 453 -10.33 -28.97 14.64
CA VAL A 453 -11.25 -28.08 15.37
C VAL A 453 -10.85 -27.95 16.83
N ARG A 454 -10.49 -29.08 17.46
CA ARG A 454 -10.16 -29.15 18.88
C ARG A 454 -8.84 -28.46 19.22
N GLU A 455 -7.78 -28.81 18.48
CA GLU A 455 -6.40 -28.40 18.75
C GLU A 455 -5.94 -27.24 17.85
N GLY A 456 -6.65 -26.95 16.76
CA GLY A 456 -6.39 -25.78 15.91
C GLY A 456 -5.08 -25.82 15.13
N PHE A 457 -4.63 -24.63 14.72
CA PHE A 457 -3.39 -24.37 14.01
C PHE A 457 -2.54 -23.37 14.80
N SER A 458 -1.22 -23.52 14.72
CA SER A 458 -0.27 -22.54 15.26
C SER A 458 0.71 -22.12 14.17
N LEU A 459 0.62 -20.86 13.74
CA LEU A 459 1.58 -20.22 12.85
C LEU A 459 2.70 -19.62 13.71
N VAL A 460 3.93 -20.08 13.50
CA VAL A 460 5.11 -19.62 14.21
C VAL A 460 6.07 -18.93 13.24
N SER A 461 6.59 -17.78 13.64
CA SER A 461 7.65 -17.07 12.90
C SER A 461 8.96 -17.09 13.69
N TYR A 462 10.05 -17.44 13.02
CA TYR A 462 11.39 -17.54 13.60
C TYR A 462 12.32 -16.52 12.96
N ILE A 463 13.10 -15.82 13.79
CA ILE A 463 14.27 -15.07 13.35
C ILE A 463 15.52 -15.91 13.58
N ASN A 464 16.32 -16.12 12.53
CA ASN A 464 17.65 -16.68 12.66
C ASN A 464 18.66 -15.54 12.83
N ARG A 465 19.39 -15.55 13.95
CA ARG A 465 20.53 -14.66 14.20
C ARG A 465 21.79 -15.51 14.35
N ASN A 466 22.76 -15.33 13.45
CA ASN A 466 24.06 -16.04 13.48
C ASN A 466 23.93 -17.57 13.66
N GLY A 467 22.93 -18.19 13.04
CA GLY A 467 22.64 -19.63 13.15
C GLY A 467 21.64 -20.01 14.24
N THR A 468 21.31 -19.10 15.18
CA THR A 468 20.35 -19.37 16.25
C THR A 468 18.93 -18.95 15.86
N ASN A 469 18.01 -19.91 15.79
CA ASN A 469 16.58 -19.63 15.58
C ASN A 469 15.92 -19.22 16.92
N ARG A 470 15.33 -18.03 16.97
CA ARG A 470 14.49 -17.55 18.06
C ARG A 470 13.05 -17.35 17.57
N GLU A 471 12.08 -17.79 18.35
CA GLU A 471 10.66 -17.48 18.12
C GLU A 471 10.41 -15.97 18.26
N LEU A 472 9.82 -15.37 17.21
CA LEU A 472 9.34 -13.98 17.22
C LEU A 472 7.89 -13.88 17.69
N MET A 473 7.05 -14.81 17.22
CA MET A 473 5.60 -14.82 17.42
C MET A 473 5.05 -16.21 17.16
N ASN A 474 3.96 -16.53 17.86
CA ASN A 474 3.12 -17.71 17.67
C ASN A 474 1.67 -17.23 17.68
N ILE A 475 0.93 -17.47 16.58
CA ILE A 475 -0.49 -17.16 16.45
C ILE A 475 -1.28 -18.45 16.35
N PHE A 476 -2.26 -18.58 17.24
CA PHE A 476 -3.25 -19.65 17.20
C PHE A 476 -4.41 -19.30 16.27
N LYS A 477 -5.03 -20.28 15.62
CA LYS A 477 -6.35 -20.18 14.98
C LYS A 477 -7.09 -21.51 15.11
N SER A 478 -8.35 -21.47 15.54
CA SER A 478 -9.23 -22.64 15.53
C SER A 478 -9.53 -23.09 14.09
N GLY A 479 -9.43 -24.39 13.83
CA GLY A 479 -9.77 -24.98 12.54
C GLY A 479 -11.27 -25.31 12.42
N VAL A 480 -11.72 -25.60 11.20
CA VAL A 480 -13.11 -25.99 10.92
C VAL A 480 -13.11 -27.26 10.06
N ASN A 481 -13.93 -28.25 10.44
CA ASN A 481 -13.96 -29.52 9.73
C ASN A 481 -14.68 -29.40 8.37
N TYR A 482 -14.02 -29.82 7.29
CA TYR A 482 -14.49 -29.80 5.91
C TYR A 482 -14.86 -28.41 5.34
N ARG A 483 -14.26 -27.32 5.86
CA ARG A 483 -14.43 -25.96 5.31
C ARG A 483 -13.09 -25.28 5.03
N ASP A 484 -13.11 -24.38 4.06
CA ASP A 484 -12.06 -23.40 3.85
C ASP A 484 -12.04 -22.38 5.00
N THR A 485 -10.85 -22.10 5.49
CA THR A 485 -10.57 -21.05 6.47
C THR A 485 -9.32 -20.30 6.05
N SER A 486 -8.86 -19.37 6.89
CA SER A 486 -7.54 -18.78 6.75
C SER A 486 -6.95 -18.42 8.10
N ILE A 487 -5.62 -18.40 8.16
CA ILE A 487 -4.84 -17.91 9.29
C ILE A 487 -4.10 -16.64 8.87
N SER A 488 -4.16 -15.62 9.71
CA SER A 488 -3.53 -14.32 9.49
C SER A 488 -2.69 -13.94 10.70
N ALA A 489 -1.54 -13.32 10.47
CA ALA A 489 -0.66 -12.83 11.53
C ALA A 489 0.13 -11.60 11.08
N SER A 490 0.15 -10.54 11.90
CA SER A 490 1.00 -9.37 11.69
C SER A 490 1.87 -9.10 12.92
N GLN A 491 3.11 -8.66 12.69
CA GLN A 491 4.03 -8.27 13.74
C GLN A 491 5.01 -7.20 13.26
N ALA A 492 5.42 -6.31 14.17
CA ALA A 492 6.60 -5.46 14.04
C ALA A 492 7.79 -5.98 14.88
N THR A 493 9.00 -6.00 14.30
CA THR A 493 10.24 -6.39 14.99
C THR A 493 11.48 -5.71 14.40
N LYS A 494 12.55 -5.57 15.20
CA LYS A 494 13.83 -4.98 14.79
C LYS A 494 14.76 -6.07 14.24
N VAL A 495 15.32 -5.87 13.04
CA VAL A 495 16.24 -6.78 12.35
C VAL A 495 17.64 -6.18 12.23
N ASN A 496 18.64 -7.04 12.12
CA ASN A 496 20.03 -6.67 11.83
C ASN A 496 20.43 -7.12 10.42
N ALA A 497 21.51 -6.53 9.90
CA ALA A 497 22.19 -6.99 8.70
C ALA A 497 22.51 -8.50 8.77
N GLY A 498 21.98 -9.28 7.82
CA GLY A 498 22.17 -10.73 7.74
C GLY A 498 21.18 -11.59 8.54
N ASP A 499 20.24 -10.99 9.29
CA ASP A 499 19.14 -11.75 9.91
C ASP A 499 18.26 -12.40 8.81
N LEU A 500 17.68 -13.57 9.12
CA LEU A 500 16.71 -14.27 8.29
C LEU A 500 15.39 -14.45 9.05
N ILE A 501 14.25 -14.12 8.45
CA ILE A 501 12.91 -14.41 9.01
C ILE A 501 12.25 -15.54 8.20
N SER A 502 11.76 -16.56 8.90
CA SER A 502 11.14 -17.77 8.33
C SER A 502 9.85 -18.14 9.07
N PHE A 503 8.98 -18.93 8.44
CA PHE A 503 7.64 -19.23 8.93
C PHE A 503 7.34 -20.73 8.87
N GLU A 504 6.53 -21.22 9.83
CA GLU A 504 6.05 -22.59 9.86
C GLU A 504 4.61 -22.64 10.40
N ILE A 505 3.72 -23.36 9.71
CA ILE A 505 2.39 -23.68 10.21
C ILE A 505 2.42 -25.09 10.79
N LEU A 506 2.15 -25.18 12.09
CA LEU A 506 2.02 -26.41 12.85
C LEU A 506 0.54 -26.81 12.92
N SER A 507 0.26 -28.06 12.58
CA SER A 507 -1.07 -28.68 12.65
C SER A 507 -1.00 -30.09 13.27
N PRO A 508 -2.08 -30.55 13.96
CA PRO A 508 -2.07 -31.82 14.67
C PRO A 508 -1.78 -33.04 13.76
N PRO A 509 -1.14 -34.11 14.26
CA PRO A 509 -0.77 -35.29 13.46
C PRO A 509 -1.96 -36.11 12.93
N GLN A 510 -3.19 -35.80 13.37
CA GLN A 510 -4.43 -36.39 12.87
C GLN A 510 -5.29 -35.37 12.09
N CYS A 511 -4.74 -34.20 11.75
CA CYS A 511 -5.41 -33.16 11.00
C CYS A 511 -4.89 -33.11 9.57
N ASN A 512 -5.75 -33.36 8.59
CA ASN A 512 -5.39 -33.34 7.17
C ASN A 512 -5.64 -31.94 6.60
N VAL A 513 -4.58 -31.16 6.41
CA VAL A 513 -4.63 -29.78 5.90
C VAL A 513 -4.11 -29.68 4.47
N ARG A 514 -4.79 -28.91 3.62
CA ARG A 514 -4.27 -28.44 2.32
C ARG A 514 -4.04 -26.94 2.39
N TYR A 515 -2.97 -26.46 1.76
CA TYR A 515 -2.59 -25.05 1.75
C TYR A 515 -2.68 -24.52 0.32
N PHE A 516 -3.51 -23.50 0.10
CA PHE A 516 -3.67 -22.87 -1.22
C PHE A 516 -2.62 -21.80 -1.48
N GLY A 517 -2.44 -21.44 -2.74
CA GLY A 517 -1.50 -20.44 -3.22
C GLY A 517 -1.74 -20.25 -4.71
N ASP A 518 -2.70 -19.37 -5.02
CA ASP A 518 -3.15 -19.02 -6.36
C ASP A 518 -3.21 -17.49 -6.52
N SER A 519 -3.51 -16.98 -7.71
CA SER A 519 -3.48 -15.54 -8.01
C SER A 519 -4.70 -14.75 -7.51
N SER A 520 -5.61 -15.32 -6.72
CA SER A 520 -6.80 -14.64 -6.17
C SER A 520 -6.53 -13.89 -4.86
N GLY A 521 -5.35 -13.29 -4.69
CA GLY A 521 -4.95 -12.51 -3.50
C GLY A 521 -4.83 -13.30 -2.18
N ILE A 522 -5.25 -14.57 -2.16
CA ILE A 522 -5.11 -15.46 -1.01
C ILE A 522 -3.65 -15.92 -0.85
N SER A 523 -3.29 -16.28 0.38
CA SER A 523 -1.96 -16.82 0.69
C SER A 523 -0.82 -15.88 0.30
N MET A 524 -1.01 -14.62 0.70
CA MET A 524 -0.11 -13.49 0.43
C MET A 524 0.65 -13.10 1.70
N PHE A 525 1.93 -12.85 1.50
CA PHE A 525 2.83 -12.22 2.47
C PHE A 525 3.12 -10.80 2.01
N SER A 526 2.94 -9.83 2.91
CA SER A 526 3.31 -8.43 2.69
C SER A 526 4.22 -7.95 3.82
N LEU A 527 5.23 -7.18 3.47
CA LEU A 527 6.26 -6.70 4.39
C LEU A 527 6.65 -5.26 4.04
N ILE A 528 6.94 -4.46 5.05
CA ILE A 528 7.63 -3.19 4.92
C ILE A 528 8.82 -3.17 5.87
N TRP A 529 10.00 -2.86 5.33
CA TRP A 529 11.22 -2.58 6.09
C TRP A 529 11.42 -1.06 6.12
N ILE A 530 11.82 -0.53 7.27
CA ILE A 530 12.03 0.91 7.49
C ILE A 530 13.40 1.07 8.18
N PRO A 531 14.26 2.02 7.77
CA PRO A 531 15.54 2.25 8.41
C PRO A 531 15.40 2.55 9.91
N SER A 532 16.31 2.04 10.74
CA SER A 532 16.30 2.27 12.19
C SER A 532 16.66 3.70 12.62
N ALA A 533 16.95 4.58 11.66
CA ALA A 533 17.14 6.02 11.90
C ALA A 533 15.80 6.74 12.12
N VAL A 534 14.73 6.30 11.43
CA VAL A 534 13.40 6.92 11.45
C VAL A 534 12.31 6.01 12.05
N SER A 535 12.68 4.83 12.56
CA SER A 535 11.72 3.85 13.10
C SER A 535 12.22 3.09 14.32
N THR A 536 11.29 2.72 15.20
CA THR A 536 11.52 1.81 16.34
C THR A 536 10.38 0.80 16.47
N ALA A 537 10.63 -0.34 17.12
CA ALA A 537 9.56 -1.27 17.48
C ALA A 537 9.77 -1.88 18.86
N ILE A 538 8.66 -2.04 19.58
CA ILE A 538 8.57 -2.72 20.87
C ILE A 538 7.65 -3.94 20.72
N SER A 539 7.99 -5.05 21.37
CA SER A 539 7.13 -6.22 21.47
C SER A 539 6.98 -6.66 22.92
N ALA A 540 5.76 -7.07 23.28
CA ALA A 540 5.39 -7.48 24.62
C ALA A 540 4.37 -8.63 24.60
N THR A 541 4.47 -9.53 25.56
CA THR A 541 3.45 -10.55 25.87
C THR A 541 2.50 -10.02 26.94
N VAL A 542 1.38 -10.70 27.17
CA VAL A 542 0.49 -10.37 28.29
C VAL A 542 1.03 -10.97 29.59
N SER A 543 1.07 -10.16 30.64
CA SER A 543 1.57 -10.55 31.96
C SER A 543 0.72 -11.67 32.59
N VAL A 544 1.36 -12.53 33.36
CA VAL A 544 0.68 -13.50 34.24
C VAL A 544 -0.10 -12.79 35.36
N THR A 545 0.36 -11.61 35.79
CA THR A 545 -0.23 -10.84 36.89
C THR A 545 -1.34 -9.90 36.42
N GLY A 546 -2.47 -9.90 37.15
CA GLY A 546 -3.59 -8.98 36.89
C GLY A 546 -4.50 -9.33 35.71
N LEU A 547 -4.36 -10.55 35.15
CA LEU A 547 -5.21 -11.04 34.05
C LEU A 547 -6.72 -10.91 34.35
N PRO A 548 -7.52 -10.30 33.47
CA PRO A 548 -8.96 -10.18 33.66
C PRO A 548 -9.67 -11.51 33.37
N THR A 549 -10.14 -12.17 34.42
CA THR A 549 -10.95 -13.40 34.37
C THR A 549 -12.34 -13.17 34.98
N GLY A 550 -13.27 -14.09 34.74
CA GLY A 550 -14.66 -13.98 35.21
C GLY A 550 -15.49 -13.00 34.39
N ALA A 551 -16.36 -12.22 35.05
CA ALA A 551 -17.24 -11.24 34.43
C ALA A 551 -16.47 -9.95 34.09
N VAL A 552 -15.73 -9.99 32.97
CA VAL A 552 -14.88 -8.89 32.51
C VAL A 552 -15.71 -7.79 31.85
N ARG A 553 -15.57 -6.55 32.35
CA ARG A 553 -16.09 -5.33 31.69
C ARG A 553 -15.05 -4.22 31.76
N ASN A 554 -14.71 -3.64 30.61
CA ASN A 554 -13.73 -2.56 30.42
C ASN A 554 -12.47 -2.73 31.30
N LYS A 555 -11.89 -3.94 31.33
CA LYS A 555 -10.66 -4.21 32.08
C LYS A 555 -9.45 -3.99 31.18
N LEU A 556 -8.40 -3.42 31.75
CA LEU A 556 -7.11 -3.22 31.08
C LEU A 556 -6.33 -4.54 31.03
N LEU A 557 -5.62 -4.78 29.92
CA LEU A 557 -4.61 -5.84 29.87
C LEU A 557 -3.29 -5.33 30.48
N CYS A 558 -2.61 -6.20 31.21
CA CYS A 558 -1.24 -6.00 31.67
C CYS A 558 -0.27 -6.70 30.71
N PHE A 559 0.87 -6.08 30.42
CA PHE A 559 1.88 -6.55 29.48
C PHE A 559 3.27 -6.64 30.13
N THR A 560 4.08 -7.56 29.61
CA THR A 560 5.50 -7.74 29.92
C THR A 560 6.32 -7.59 28.64
N GLN A 561 7.22 -6.62 28.61
CA GLN A 561 8.06 -6.33 27.45
C GLN A 561 9.07 -7.46 27.19
N VAL A 562 9.27 -7.80 25.91
CA VAL A 562 10.13 -8.90 25.42
C VAL A 562 11.25 -8.40 24.51
N SER A 563 11.08 -7.21 23.90
CA SER A 563 12.13 -6.50 23.14
C SER A 563 13.05 -5.66 24.03
N SER A 564 14.13 -5.14 23.45
CA SER A 564 14.96 -4.09 24.04
C SER A 564 14.14 -2.87 24.48
N HIS A 565 14.64 -2.15 25.50
CA HIS A 565 14.14 -0.82 25.84
C HIS A 565 14.67 0.18 24.81
N GLU A 566 13.74 0.78 24.06
CA GLU A 566 13.99 1.93 23.18
C GLU A 566 13.57 3.23 23.92
N LYS A 567 13.92 4.40 23.39
CA LYS A 567 13.58 5.69 24.03
C LYS A 567 12.17 6.16 23.68
N GLN A 568 11.79 5.97 22.41
CA GLN A 568 10.59 6.49 21.77
C GLN A 568 9.28 5.92 22.32
N ILE A 569 9.28 4.62 22.67
CA ILE A 569 8.11 3.90 23.17
C ILE A 569 8.49 3.24 24.49
N GLN A 570 7.79 3.59 25.57
CA GLN A 570 8.08 3.09 26.92
C GLN A 570 6.84 2.46 27.54
N LEU A 571 6.95 1.19 27.96
CA LEU A 571 5.95 0.56 28.83
C LEU A 571 6.07 1.13 30.25
N VAL A 572 5.00 1.73 30.77
CA VAL A 572 5.01 2.36 32.10
C VAL A 572 5.35 1.32 33.16
N SER A 573 6.42 1.57 33.93
CA SER A 573 6.99 0.58 34.87
C SER A 573 6.55 0.74 36.32
N SER A 574 5.96 1.90 36.69
CA SER A 574 5.63 2.22 38.09
C SER A 574 4.25 2.91 38.23
N GLY A 575 3.72 2.93 39.46
CA GLY A 575 2.40 3.49 39.77
C GLY A 575 1.21 2.59 39.36
N GLN A 576 -0.02 3.12 39.48
CA GLN A 576 -1.25 2.36 39.20
C GLN A 576 -1.42 1.98 37.72
N LEU A 577 -0.78 2.75 36.83
CA LEU A 577 -0.76 2.58 35.38
C LEU A 577 0.29 1.56 34.90
N ALA A 578 1.14 1.06 35.82
CA ALA A 578 2.22 0.13 35.50
C ALA A 578 1.72 -1.10 34.71
N GLN A 579 2.54 -1.51 33.74
CA GLN A 579 2.31 -2.63 32.82
C GLN A 579 1.09 -2.51 31.89
N LYS A 580 0.30 -1.43 31.93
CA LYS A 580 -0.96 -1.32 31.16
C LYS A 580 -0.93 -0.26 30.05
N TYR A 581 -0.04 0.73 30.19
CA TYR A 581 0.08 1.87 29.28
C TYR A 581 1.43 1.86 28.59
N PHE A 582 1.43 2.07 27.28
CA PHE A 582 2.62 2.41 26.50
C PHE A 582 2.59 3.92 26.22
N THR A 583 3.67 4.63 26.50
CA THR A 583 3.77 6.08 26.28
C THR A 583 4.78 6.37 25.17
N PHE A 584 4.42 7.27 24.26
CA PHE A 584 5.27 7.78 23.18
C PHE A 584 5.92 9.10 23.58
N THR A 585 7.22 9.29 23.34
CA THR A 585 7.94 10.52 23.68
C THR A 585 8.04 11.52 22.53
N GLU A 586 7.94 11.05 21.28
CA GLU A 586 8.17 11.81 20.05
C GLU A 586 6.91 11.82 19.16
N ARG A 587 6.76 12.82 18.29
CA ARG A 587 5.70 12.85 17.28
C ARG A 587 6.00 11.82 16.20
N GLY A 588 4.99 11.12 15.70
CA GLY A 588 5.14 10.16 14.62
C GLY A 588 3.87 9.35 14.37
N ILE A 589 3.99 8.29 13.59
CA ILE A 589 2.91 7.31 13.41
C ILE A 589 3.19 6.10 14.29
N ALA A 590 2.19 5.70 15.09
CA ALA A 590 2.19 4.42 15.77
C ALA A 590 1.35 3.41 14.97
N SER A 591 1.84 2.17 14.90
CA SER A 591 1.14 1.07 14.24
C SER A 591 1.18 -0.18 15.12
N VAL A 592 0.00 -0.63 15.55
CA VAL A 592 -0.20 -1.65 16.58
C VAL A 592 -0.78 -2.92 15.95
N ALA A 593 -0.13 -4.05 16.16
CA ALA A 593 -0.70 -5.37 15.92
C ALA A 593 -0.78 -6.14 17.25
N LEU A 594 -2.02 -6.46 17.66
CA LEU A 594 -2.35 -7.24 18.85
C LEU A 594 -3.00 -8.56 18.43
N ASN A 595 -2.53 -9.67 19.00
CA ASN A 595 -3.22 -10.95 18.96
C ASN A 595 -3.49 -11.43 20.40
N LEU A 596 -4.70 -11.91 20.66
CA LEU A 596 -5.15 -12.40 21.96
C LEU A 596 -5.69 -13.83 21.86
N LYS A 597 -4.97 -14.80 22.45
CA LYS A 597 -5.39 -16.21 22.57
C LYS A 597 -6.05 -16.45 23.93
N LEU A 598 -7.30 -16.90 23.93
CA LEU A 598 -8.10 -17.03 25.15
C LEU A 598 -9.14 -18.16 25.11
N ILE A 599 -9.74 -18.42 26.28
CA ILE A 599 -10.89 -19.32 26.49
C ILE A 599 -12.01 -18.50 27.16
N HIS A 600 -13.18 -18.41 26.53
CA HIS A 600 -14.32 -17.63 27.04
C HIS A 600 -15.69 -18.23 26.71
N SER A 601 -16.70 -17.77 27.43
CA SER A 601 -18.12 -17.98 27.12
C SER A 601 -18.87 -16.68 26.79
N CYS A 602 -18.16 -15.58 26.56
CA CYS A 602 -18.74 -14.32 26.06
C CYS A 602 -19.48 -14.57 24.73
N TYR A 603 -20.70 -14.05 24.60
CA TYR A 603 -21.45 -14.02 23.34
C TYR A 603 -20.79 -13.08 22.32
N ILE A 604 -20.33 -11.92 22.80
CA ILE A 604 -19.42 -11.01 22.09
C ILE A 604 -18.29 -10.64 23.05
N LEU A 605 -17.04 -10.84 22.64
CA LEU A 605 -15.83 -10.29 23.23
C LEU A 605 -15.48 -9.01 22.48
N LYS A 606 -15.37 -7.87 23.16
CA LYS A 606 -14.93 -6.60 22.57
C LYS A 606 -13.50 -6.28 23.01
N ILE A 607 -12.63 -6.03 22.04
CA ILE A 607 -11.27 -5.53 22.24
C ILE A 607 -11.23 -4.10 21.70
N THR A 608 -10.75 -3.16 22.51
CA THR A 608 -10.63 -1.75 22.10
C THR A 608 -9.24 -1.23 22.42
N LEU A 609 -8.56 -0.68 21.42
CA LEU A 609 -7.35 0.11 21.60
C LEU A 609 -7.77 1.56 21.87
N ASN A 610 -7.25 2.15 22.94
CA ASN A 610 -7.62 3.49 23.37
C ASN A 610 -6.38 4.39 23.47
N GLN A 611 -6.54 5.65 23.08
CA GLN A 611 -5.59 6.74 23.28
C GLN A 611 -5.94 7.49 24.57
N LEU A 612 -4.92 8.10 25.17
CA LEU A 612 -5.04 9.13 26.17
C LEU A 612 -4.02 10.21 25.82
N LEU A 613 -4.50 11.34 25.30
CA LEU A 613 -3.70 12.55 25.17
C LEU A 613 -3.67 13.26 26.53
N ARG A 614 -2.57 13.93 26.85
CA ARG A 614 -2.35 14.56 28.17
C ARG A 614 -3.42 15.59 28.55
N ASP A 615 -4.01 16.26 27.55
CA ASP A 615 -5.01 17.30 27.73
C ASP A 615 -6.46 16.78 27.75
N GLN A 616 -6.67 15.49 27.46
CA GLN A 616 -7.99 14.87 27.43
C GLN A 616 -8.24 14.00 28.67
N MET A 617 -9.19 14.44 29.50
CA MET A 617 -9.64 13.73 30.72
C MET A 617 -10.33 12.38 30.44
N GLN A 618 -10.72 12.11 29.19
CA GLN A 618 -11.38 10.86 28.78
C GLN A 618 -10.60 10.20 27.65
N PRO A 619 -10.44 8.86 27.67
CA PRO A 619 -9.74 8.14 26.62
C PRO A 619 -10.59 8.01 25.36
N THR A 620 -9.98 8.22 24.19
CA THR A 620 -10.61 8.02 22.88
C THR A 620 -10.37 6.60 22.39
N ALA A 621 -11.35 5.96 21.76
CA ALA A 621 -11.15 4.67 21.11
C ALA A 621 -10.53 4.89 19.73
N ILE A 622 -9.35 4.31 19.47
CA ILE A 622 -8.63 4.42 18.19
C ILE A 622 -9.07 3.34 17.21
N ALA A 623 -9.34 2.12 17.70
CA ALA A 623 -9.79 1.00 16.91
C ALA A 623 -10.50 -0.04 17.79
N GLN A 624 -11.47 -0.74 17.19
CA GLN A 624 -12.21 -1.81 17.86
C GLN A 624 -12.21 -3.09 17.01
N GLN A 625 -12.11 -4.24 17.67
CA GLN A 625 -12.38 -5.56 17.09
C GLN A 625 -13.39 -6.31 17.99
N ILE A 626 -14.20 -7.20 17.40
CA ILE A 626 -15.06 -8.09 18.18
C ILE A 626 -14.86 -9.59 17.84
N GLY A 627 -14.64 -10.41 18.86
CA GLY A 627 -14.78 -11.86 18.74
C GLY A 627 -16.22 -12.27 19.06
N GLY A 628 -16.82 -13.17 18.27
CA GLY A 628 -18.04 -13.87 18.69
C GLY A 628 -17.74 -15.04 19.62
N GLN A 629 -18.74 -15.88 19.84
CA GLN A 629 -18.64 -17.10 20.64
C GLN A 629 -17.57 -18.08 20.11
N MET A 630 -16.88 -18.79 21.02
CA MET A 630 -15.93 -19.85 20.65
C MET A 630 -16.59 -20.95 19.78
N PRO A 631 -15.91 -21.45 18.73
CA PRO A 631 -16.37 -22.60 17.96
C PRO A 631 -16.58 -23.85 18.81
N GLU A 632 -17.65 -24.60 18.53
CA GLU A 632 -17.99 -25.80 19.28
C GLU A 632 -16.89 -26.87 19.17
N GLY A 633 -16.38 -27.31 20.34
CA GLY A 633 -15.32 -28.30 20.45
C GLY A 633 -13.88 -27.76 20.42
N SER A 634 -13.66 -26.45 20.16
CA SER A 634 -12.31 -25.87 20.20
C SER A 634 -11.82 -25.66 21.64
N LEU A 635 -10.53 -25.90 21.89
CA LEU A 635 -9.91 -25.68 23.21
C LEU A 635 -9.57 -24.20 23.46
N TRP A 636 -9.23 -23.48 22.39
CA TRP A 636 -8.84 -22.07 22.40
C TRP A 636 -9.52 -21.33 21.24
N THR A 637 -9.55 -20.00 21.34
CA THR A 637 -9.83 -19.10 20.22
C THR A 637 -8.83 -17.95 20.22
N SER A 638 -8.77 -17.22 19.10
CA SER A 638 -7.92 -16.04 18.92
C SER A 638 -8.71 -14.88 18.32
N VAL A 639 -8.31 -13.66 18.68
CA VAL A 639 -8.83 -12.42 18.11
C VAL A 639 -7.67 -11.46 17.87
N SER A 640 -7.56 -10.97 16.64
CA SER A 640 -6.52 -10.06 16.16
C SER A 640 -7.07 -8.66 15.89
N LEU A 641 -6.36 -7.63 16.35
CA LEU A 641 -6.67 -6.21 16.18
C LEU A 641 -5.41 -5.52 15.61
N HIS A 642 -5.53 -4.96 14.40
CA HIS A 642 -4.46 -4.20 13.74
C HIS A 642 -4.92 -2.75 13.56
N SER A 643 -4.07 -1.75 13.83
CA SER A 643 -4.45 -0.33 13.66
C SER A 643 -3.23 0.58 13.53
N SER A 644 -3.35 1.64 12.73
CA SER A 644 -2.33 2.67 12.51
C SER A 644 -2.88 4.08 12.71
N PHE A 645 -2.14 4.96 13.38
CA PHE A 645 -2.61 6.29 13.82
C PHE A 645 -1.46 7.23 14.21
N GLU A 646 -1.68 8.54 14.11
CA GLU A 646 -0.72 9.55 14.57
C GLU A 646 -0.62 9.58 16.11
N VAL A 647 0.60 9.77 16.61
CA VAL A 647 0.90 10.02 18.02
C VAL A 647 1.74 11.29 18.17
N HIS A 648 1.47 12.03 19.23
CA HIS A 648 2.28 13.19 19.64
C HIS A 648 3.06 12.87 20.93
N ASN A 649 4.02 13.72 21.30
CA ASN A 649 4.73 13.62 22.57
C ASN A 649 3.77 13.46 23.76
N SER A 650 4.06 12.51 24.66
CA SER A 650 3.27 12.17 25.85
C SER A 650 1.92 11.51 25.56
N THR A 651 1.63 11.14 24.31
CA THR A 651 0.50 10.25 24.00
C THR A 651 0.69 8.91 24.71
N SER A 652 -0.34 8.43 25.39
CA SER A 652 -0.34 7.10 26.00
C SER A 652 -1.44 6.22 25.39
N ILE A 653 -1.16 4.94 25.17
CA ILE A 653 -2.14 3.97 24.65
C ILE A 653 -2.30 2.78 25.58
N PHE A 654 -3.50 2.20 25.58
CA PHE A 654 -3.81 1.00 26.37
C PHE A 654 -4.90 0.15 25.71
N VAL A 655 -4.84 -1.17 25.95
CA VAL A 655 -5.84 -2.12 25.46
C VAL A 655 -6.86 -2.41 26.56
N SER A 656 -8.14 -2.25 26.23
CA SER A 656 -9.27 -2.61 27.08
C SER A 656 -10.07 -3.78 26.52
N LEU A 657 -10.59 -4.60 27.43
CA LEU A 657 -11.30 -5.85 27.17
C LEU A 657 -12.68 -5.85 27.84
N ASP A 658 -13.72 -6.24 27.11
CA ASP A 658 -15.10 -6.35 27.58
C ASP A 658 -15.75 -7.66 27.12
N CYS A 659 -16.53 -8.30 27.99
CA CYS A 659 -17.18 -9.60 27.78
C CYS A 659 -18.70 -9.43 27.85
N VAL A 660 -19.32 -9.18 26.70
CA VAL A 660 -20.77 -9.01 26.59
C VAL A 660 -21.44 -10.38 26.71
N ARG A 661 -22.13 -10.59 27.84
CA ARG A 661 -22.86 -11.81 28.23
C ARG A 661 -22.00 -13.08 28.21
N GLY A 662 -21.33 -13.36 29.32
CA GLY A 662 -20.57 -14.59 29.55
C GLY A 662 -19.48 -14.38 30.61
N ARG A 663 -18.42 -15.17 30.54
CA ARG A 663 -17.19 -14.93 31.31
C ARG A 663 -15.94 -15.28 30.50
N ILE A 664 -14.80 -14.70 30.86
CA ILE A 664 -13.48 -15.13 30.39
C ILE A 664 -12.95 -16.16 31.39
N ASN A 665 -12.60 -17.35 30.91
CA ASN A 665 -12.08 -18.43 31.75
C ASN A 665 -10.56 -18.29 31.93
N GLN A 666 -9.84 -18.09 30.83
CA GLN A 666 -8.38 -18.04 30.80
C GLN A 666 -7.90 -17.21 29.60
N ILE A 667 -6.76 -16.53 29.74
CA ILE A 667 -6.00 -15.90 28.67
C ILE A 667 -4.61 -16.59 28.64
N ALA A 668 -4.08 -16.86 27.46
CA ALA A 668 -2.73 -17.39 27.32
C ALA A 668 -1.70 -16.29 27.61
N HIS A 669 -0.76 -16.55 28.51
CA HIS A 669 0.37 -15.66 28.84
C HIS A 669 1.62 -16.03 28.02
N GLU A 670 1.85 -17.34 27.84
CA GLU A 670 2.87 -17.90 26.96
C GLU A 670 2.27 -18.33 25.61
N HIS A 671 3.08 -18.25 24.54
CA HIS A 671 2.82 -18.77 23.19
C HIS A 671 1.37 -18.59 22.69
N GLY A 672 1.02 -17.34 22.35
CA GLY A 672 -0.22 -17.03 21.63
C GLY A 672 -0.85 -15.66 21.88
N THR A 673 -0.38 -14.90 22.87
CA THR A 673 -0.87 -13.54 23.14
C THR A 673 0.29 -12.56 23.13
N SER A 674 0.28 -11.62 22.18
CA SER A 674 1.35 -10.65 21.98
C SER A 674 0.82 -9.35 21.40
N ILE A 675 1.43 -8.25 21.80
CA ILE A 675 1.32 -6.94 21.15
C ILE A 675 2.69 -6.58 20.57
N SER A 676 2.68 -6.06 19.35
CA SER A 676 3.83 -5.39 18.74
C SER A 676 3.40 -4.00 18.29
N ILE A 677 4.27 -3.03 18.53
CA ILE A 677 4.04 -1.62 18.20
C ILE A 677 5.25 -1.16 17.40
N LEU A 678 5.01 -0.75 16.16
CA LEU A 678 5.91 0.04 15.33
C LEU A 678 5.68 1.52 15.66
N TRP A 679 6.74 2.32 15.69
CA TRP A 679 6.70 3.77 15.62
C TRP A 679 7.60 4.23 14.47
N ILE A 680 7.16 5.26 13.75
CA ILE A 680 7.82 5.87 12.59
C ILE A 680 7.81 7.39 12.80
N SER A 681 8.89 8.10 12.44
CA SER A 681 8.86 9.57 12.41
C SER A 681 7.82 10.08 11.42
N SER A 682 7.10 11.13 11.82
CA SER A 682 6.39 12.01 10.89
C SER A 682 7.39 12.89 10.15
#